data_AF-A0A8J2HE62-F1
#
_entry.id   AF-A0A8J2HE62-F1
#
_cell.length_a   1.000
_cell.length_b   1.000
_cell.length_c   1.000
_cell.angle_alpha   90.00
_cell.angle_beta   90.00
_cell.angle_gamma   90.00
#
_symmetry.space_group_name_H-M   'P 1'
#
loop_
_entity.id
_entity.type
_entity.pdbx_description
1 polymer ?
#
loop_
_entity_poly.entity_id
_entity_poly.type
_entity_poly.pdbx_seq_one_letter_code
_entity_poly.pdbx_strand_id
1 'polypeptide(L)'
;MSKPKVLVNRDDIPAAGLDLLRTKCELTILPGSNSTREEILRALPGHDGFYFFGHINVNTDFLDIAGPSLKVISTISAGFDHLDVPEIKRRGIKVGHTPTVLNAAVAEIAVMLLLNAARRAHESRSLLERGKVEAKPQWLLGRDVRGSTVGIVGLGMIGLAIAKRLVPFEIGRFLYTGHTPKKSADEIGAEFVSLDDLLKLSDFVIVATPLTIETHGLFDDVAFDKMKKTAIFINIGRGAVVKTDALLRALKEKKIFAAGLDVVDPEPLPKDHELLTLPNLEIVPHIGSATIKTRSDMAVVAAQNIINALEGKPLVYPLNMSKTRKVLVTREDCPQAGLDLLRNSKCELTIVPGDYPSREEIFRAIPGHDALYVVGNHVNINAELLDAAGPSLKIISTISSGYDHLDVPEIKHRGIIIGHTPVVLNAAVSEIAVMLLLTAARRAHESRLLLEAGKSERKPTWLLGQDVSGSTVGIVGLGMIGLAIAKRLVPFEIGRFLYTGHAPKKSADEIGAEFVSLDDLLELSDFVIVATPLTSETRGLFDDAAFDKMKKTAVFINIGRGAVVKTDALLRALKEKKIFAAGLDVVDPEPLPKDHELLTLPNLEIVPHIGSATVRTRNNMAIVAAQNLINALDGKPLVYPL
;
A
#
# COMPACT_ATOMS: atom_id res chain seq x y z
N MET A 1 -11.05 38.50 -33.10
CA MET A 1 -10.45 37.15 -33.09
C MET A 1 -11.51 36.17 -33.52
N SER A 2 -11.18 35.18 -34.37
CA SER A 2 -12.09 34.09 -34.71
C SER A 2 -12.44 33.30 -33.44
N LYS A 3 -13.69 32.82 -33.34
CA LYS A 3 -14.06 31.94 -32.22
C LYS A 3 -13.22 30.65 -32.29
N PRO A 4 -12.81 30.08 -31.15
CA PRO A 4 -12.19 28.76 -31.12
C PRO A 4 -13.11 27.71 -31.75
N LYS A 5 -12.53 26.74 -32.47
CA LYS A 5 -13.28 25.68 -33.14
C LYS A 5 -13.32 24.44 -32.25
N VAL A 6 -14.50 23.86 -32.05
CA VAL A 6 -14.69 22.66 -31.23
C VAL A 6 -15.39 21.58 -32.06
N LEU A 7 -14.78 20.40 -32.15
CA LEU A 7 -15.40 19.23 -32.75
C LEU A 7 -16.27 18.53 -31.71
N VAL A 8 -17.49 18.18 -32.11
CA VAL A 8 -18.45 17.37 -31.37
C VAL A 8 -18.72 16.08 -32.13
N ASN A 9 -18.56 14.93 -31.48
CA ASN A 9 -18.60 13.63 -32.16
C ASN A 9 -20.01 13.12 -32.53
N ARG A 10 -21.08 13.79 -32.10
CA ARG A 10 -22.47 13.38 -32.31
C ARG A 10 -23.46 14.53 -32.10
N ASP A 11 -24.63 14.46 -32.72
CA ASP A 11 -25.64 15.53 -32.73
C ASP A 11 -26.74 15.41 -31.67
N ASP A 12 -26.82 14.28 -30.98
CA ASP A 12 -27.78 14.00 -29.90
C ASP A 12 -27.24 14.29 -28.49
N ILE A 13 -26.16 15.06 -28.39
CA ILE A 13 -25.73 15.64 -27.10
C ILE A 13 -26.84 16.54 -26.54
N PRO A 14 -27.10 16.51 -25.21
CA PRO A 14 -28.03 17.44 -24.57
C PRO A 14 -27.79 18.91 -24.96
N ALA A 15 -28.85 19.58 -25.40
CA ALA A 15 -28.80 20.96 -25.89
C ALA A 15 -28.12 21.93 -24.92
N ALA A 16 -28.31 21.74 -23.61
CA ALA A 16 -27.69 22.57 -22.57
C ALA A 16 -26.15 22.69 -22.70
N GLY A 17 -25.45 21.61 -23.07
CA GLY A 17 -24.00 21.65 -23.29
C GLY A 17 -23.62 22.31 -24.62
N LEU A 18 -24.36 21.99 -25.69
CA LEU A 18 -24.12 22.55 -27.03
C LEU A 18 -24.38 24.06 -27.06
N ASP A 19 -25.47 24.51 -26.47
CA ASP A 19 -25.86 25.91 -26.41
C ASP A 19 -24.85 26.73 -25.59
N LEU A 20 -24.37 26.16 -24.48
CA LEU A 20 -23.29 26.75 -23.70
C LEU A 20 -22.01 26.92 -24.55
N LEU A 21 -21.58 25.90 -25.29
CA LEU A 21 -20.43 26.01 -26.17
C LEU A 21 -20.61 27.06 -27.29
N ARG A 22 -21.79 27.12 -27.92
CA ARG A 22 -22.09 28.08 -29.00
C ARG A 22 -21.92 29.55 -28.58
N THR A 23 -22.06 29.84 -27.28
CA THR A 23 -21.83 31.19 -26.76
C THR A 23 -20.39 31.68 -26.98
N LYS A 24 -19.40 30.76 -27.01
CA LYS A 24 -17.96 31.08 -27.06
C LYS A 24 -17.20 30.45 -28.23
N CYS A 25 -17.69 29.33 -28.76
CA CYS A 25 -16.99 28.51 -29.75
C CYS A 25 -17.78 28.41 -31.05
N GLU A 26 -17.09 28.13 -32.14
CA GLU A 26 -17.65 27.63 -33.39
C GLU A 26 -17.69 26.09 -33.31
N LEU A 27 -18.85 25.47 -33.57
CA LEU A 27 -19.04 24.03 -33.42
C LEU A 27 -19.09 23.32 -34.78
N THR A 28 -18.26 22.29 -34.93
CA THR A 28 -18.42 21.26 -35.96
C THR A 28 -19.06 20.06 -35.29
N ILE A 29 -20.30 19.72 -35.65
CA ILE A 29 -21.04 18.60 -35.05
C ILE A 29 -21.17 17.50 -36.09
N LEU A 30 -20.66 16.31 -35.80
CA LEU A 30 -20.84 15.16 -36.67
C LEU A 30 -22.28 14.63 -36.58
N PRO A 31 -22.89 14.24 -37.72
CA PRO A 31 -24.27 13.80 -37.76
C PRO A 31 -24.45 12.41 -37.15
N GLY A 32 -25.57 12.22 -36.45
CA GLY A 32 -25.95 10.95 -35.83
C GLY A 32 -25.25 10.62 -34.51
N SER A 33 -25.61 9.47 -33.94
CA SER A 33 -25.18 9.03 -32.61
C SER A 33 -23.98 8.06 -32.61
N ASN A 34 -23.52 7.62 -33.79
CA ASN A 34 -22.51 6.58 -33.98
C ASN A 34 -21.41 6.97 -34.97
N SER A 35 -20.86 8.18 -34.85
CA SER A 35 -19.70 8.57 -35.68
C SER A 35 -18.54 7.59 -35.48
N THR A 36 -18.03 7.07 -36.58
CA THR A 36 -16.88 6.16 -36.61
C THR A 36 -15.60 6.89 -36.22
N ARG A 37 -14.59 6.13 -35.79
CA ARG A 37 -13.27 6.70 -35.50
C ARG A 37 -12.71 7.43 -36.73
N GLU A 38 -12.88 6.86 -37.91
CA GLU A 38 -12.41 7.40 -39.19
C GLU A 38 -13.10 8.72 -39.55
N GLU A 39 -14.40 8.88 -39.25
CA GLU A 39 -15.11 10.15 -39.42
C GLU A 39 -14.60 11.23 -38.47
N ILE A 40 -14.38 10.87 -37.20
CA ILE A 40 -13.85 11.79 -36.19
C ILE A 40 -12.44 12.25 -36.58
N LEU A 41 -11.56 11.32 -36.94
CA LEU A 41 -10.19 11.63 -37.33
C LEU A 41 -10.12 12.49 -38.60
N ARG A 42 -11.03 12.30 -39.56
CA ARG A 42 -11.11 13.17 -40.75
C ARG A 42 -11.57 14.59 -40.41
N ALA A 43 -12.45 14.74 -39.43
CA ALA A 43 -13.01 16.05 -39.06
C ALA A 43 -12.16 16.81 -38.03
N LEU A 44 -11.33 16.13 -37.25
CA LEU A 44 -10.59 16.70 -36.12
C LEU A 44 -9.54 17.78 -36.48
N PRO A 45 -8.76 17.68 -37.58
CA PRO A 45 -7.70 18.64 -37.86
C PRO A 45 -8.18 20.10 -37.87
N GLY A 46 -7.43 21.00 -37.22
CA GLY A 46 -7.73 22.43 -37.18
C GLY A 46 -8.72 22.86 -36.09
N HIS A 47 -9.18 21.94 -35.24
CA HIS A 47 -9.99 22.26 -34.06
C HIS A 47 -9.12 22.58 -32.84
N ASP A 48 -9.59 23.51 -32.00
CA ASP A 48 -8.97 23.87 -30.72
C ASP A 48 -9.43 22.96 -29.57
N GLY A 49 -10.62 22.37 -29.68
CA GLY A 49 -11.21 21.52 -28.66
C GLY A 49 -11.91 20.28 -29.21
N PHE A 50 -11.90 19.20 -28.45
CA PHE A 50 -12.68 17.99 -28.72
C PHE A 50 -13.64 17.72 -27.55
N TYR A 51 -14.94 17.80 -27.83
CA TYR A 51 -16.01 17.62 -26.87
C TYR A 51 -16.83 16.40 -27.25
N PHE A 52 -16.83 15.35 -26.43
CA PHE A 52 -17.34 14.07 -26.89
C PHE A 52 -18.02 13.22 -25.81
N PHE A 53 -18.84 12.28 -26.27
CA PHE A 53 -19.44 11.22 -25.48
C PHE A 53 -19.17 9.86 -26.15
N GLY A 54 -18.97 8.82 -25.32
CA GLY A 54 -18.67 7.45 -25.74
C GLY A 54 -17.22 7.04 -25.50
N HIS A 55 -16.92 5.74 -25.72
CA HIS A 55 -15.60 5.15 -25.52
C HIS A 55 -14.69 5.36 -26.73
N ILE A 56 -14.30 6.62 -26.99
CA ILE A 56 -13.38 6.96 -28.07
C ILE A 56 -11.95 6.85 -27.56
N ASN A 57 -11.16 5.95 -28.15
CA ASN A 57 -9.75 5.79 -27.77
C ASN A 57 -8.90 6.98 -28.25
N VAL A 58 -8.52 7.88 -27.35
CA VAL A 58 -7.64 9.01 -27.65
C VAL A 58 -6.20 8.62 -27.34
N ASN A 59 -5.53 8.05 -28.33
CA ASN A 59 -4.15 7.56 -28.29
C ASN A 59 -3.21 8.42 -29.15
N THR A 60 -1.94 8.03 -29.26
CA THR A 60 -0.92 8.74 -30.05
C THR A 60 -1.38 9.07 -31.47
N ASP A 61 -1.88 8.09 -32.24
CA ASP A 61 -2.33 8.28 -33.63
C ASP A 61 -3.48 9.31 -33.73
N PHE A 62 -4.42 9.28 -32.77
CA PHE A 62 -5.51 10.25 -32.72
C PHE A 62 -4.97 11.67 -32.55
N LEU A 63 -4.00 11.83 -31.65
CA LEU A 63 -3.41 13.12 -31.33
C LEU A 63 -2.48 13.62 -32.45
N ASP A 64 -1.85 12.72 -33.20
CA ASP A 64 -1.04 13.07 -34.38
C ASP A 64 -1.92 13.66 -35.48
N ILE A 65 -3.06 13.03 -35.75
CA ILE A 65 -4.03 13.51 -36.73
C ILE A 65 -4.69 14.82 -36.27
N ALA A 66 -4.99 14.95 -34.98
CA ALA A 66 -5.53 16.19 -34.41
C ALA A 66 -4.64 17.40 -34.70
N GLY A 67 -3.32 17.18 -34.66
CA GLY A 67 -2.32 18.21 -34.89
C GLY A 67 -2.20 19.22 -33.74
N PRO A 68 -1.34 20.25 -33.93
CA PRO A 68 -0.96 21.17 -32.86
C PRO A 68 -2.05 22.18 -32.48
N SER A 69 -3.18 22.25 -33.20
CA SER A 69 -4.28 23.16 -32.88
C SER A 69 -5.06 22.72 -31.65
N LEU A 70 -5.12 21.41 -31.37
CA LEU A 70 -5.92 20.85 -30.28
C LEU A 70 -5.31 21.25 -28.92
N LYS A 71 -6.07 21.99 -28.11
CA LYS A 71 -5.65 22.52 -26.81
C LYS A 71 -6.37 21.85 -25.64
N VAL A 72 -7.56 21.33 -25.88
CA VAL A 72 -8.39 20.73 -24.83
C VAL A 72 -9.23 19.57 -25.35
N ILE A 73 -9.34 18.54 -24.52
CA ILE A 73 -10.28 17.43 -24.69
C ILE A 73 -11.18 17.41 -23.46
N SER A 74 -12.50 17.31 -23.65
CA SER A 74 -13.42 17.08 -22.54
C SER A 74 -14.41 15.98 -22.87
N THR A 75 -14.45 14.96 -22.01
CA THR A 75 -15.35 13.82 -22.16
C THR A 75 -16.58 13.97 -21.27
N ILE A 76 -17.74 13.55 -21.77
CA ILE A 76 -19.00 13.42 -21.03
C ILE A 76 -19.00 12.05 -20.35
N SER A 77 -18.04 11.83 -19.46
CA SER A 77 -17.90 10.60 -18.66
C SER A 77 -17.14 10.85 -17.35
N ALA A 78 -17.34 10.01 -16.34
CA ALA A 78 -16.50 10.02 -15.14
C ALA A 78 -15.15 9.33 -15.36
N GLY A 79 -15.18 8.11 -15.89
CA GLY A 79 -13.95 7.38 -16.19
C GLY A 79 -13.33 7.79 -17.51
N PHE A 80 -12.03 7.57 -17.61
CA PHE A 80 -11.12 8.10 -18.62
C PHE A 80 -10.15 7.02 -19.13
N ASP A 81 -10.51 5.75 -18.95
CA ASP A 81 -9.76 4.57 -19.39
C ASP A 81 -9.50 4.52 -20.91
N HIS A 82 -10.31 5.25 -21.70
CA HIS A 82 -10.17 5.42 -23.14
C HIS A 82 -9.26 6.60 -23.54
N LEU A 83 -8.56 7.24 -22.59
CA LEU A 83 -7.64 8.34 -22.85
C LEU A 83 -6.21 7.93 -22.52
N ASP A 84 -5.28 8.10 -23.47
CA ASP A 84 -3.84 8.04 -23.20
C ASP A 84 -3.40 9.33 -22.49
N VAL A 85 -3.75 9.42 -21.21
CA VAL A 85 -3.50 10.60 -20.38
C VAL A 85 -2.01 11.01 -20.36
N PRO A 86 -1.03 10.09 -20.23
CA PRO A 86 0.39 10.44 -20.35
C PRO A 86 0.74 11.15 -21.66
N GLU A 87 0.24 10.64 -22.79
CA GLU A 87 0.55 11.21 -24.10
C GLU A 87 -0.15 12.56 -24.34
N ILE A 88 -1.42 12.67 -23.96
CA ILE A 88 -2.18 13.93 -24.03
C ILE A 88 -1.45 15.03 -23.24
N LYS A 89 -0.91 14.67 -22.06
CA LYS A 89 -0.12 15.57 -21.23
C LYS A 89 1.18 16.01 -21.88
N ARG A 90 1.91 15.07 -22.49
CA ARG A 90 3.19 15.34 -23.17
C ARG A 90 3.03 16.44 -24.23
N ARG A 91 1.86 16.49 -24.88
CA ARG A 91 1.49 17.49 -25.89
C ARG A 91 0.94 18.80 -25.32
N GLY A 92 0.83 18.94 -24.00
CA GLY A 92 0.31 20.14 -23.35
C GLY A 92 -1.21 20.34 -23.47
N ILE A 93 -1.95 19.28 -23.82
CA ILE A 93 -3.40 19.33 -24.02
C ILE A 93 -4.10 19.16 -22.66
N LYS A 94 -5.06 20.06 -22.37
CA LYS A 94 -5.85 19.99 -21.13
C LYS A 94 -6.94 18.92 -21.24
N VAL A 95 -7.24 18.23 -20.14
CA VAL A 95 -8.27 17.19 -20.10
C VAL A 95 -9.32 17.48 -19.03
N GLY A 96 -10.59 17.51 -19.44
CA GLY A 96 -11.76 17.61 -18.57
C GLY A 96 -12.64 16.36 -18.58
N HIS A 97 -13.32 16.10 -17.47
CA HIS A 97 -14.27 14.99 -17.32
C HIS A 97 -15.42 15.35 -16.34
N THR A 98 -16.34 14.43 -16.04
CA THR A 98 -17.57 14.69 -15.27
C THR A 98 -17.78 13.75 -14.07
N PRO A 99 -16.88 13.73 -13.06
CA PRO A 99 -16.82 12.68 -12.04
C PRO A 99 -17.89 12.74 -10.94
N THR A 100 -18.58 13.88 -10.75
CA THR A 100 -19.44 14.11 -9.56
C THR A 100 -20.93 14.10 -9.87
N VAL A 101 -21.34 14.72 -10.98
CA VAL A 101 -22.74 14.98 -11.35
C VAL A 101 -23.57 13.71 -11.60
N LEU A 102 -22.90 12.57 -11.79
CA LEU A 102 -23.52 11.27 -12.08
C LEU A 102 -23.61 10.32 -10.90
N ASN A 103 -23.04 10.68 -9.75
CA ASN A 103 -22.93 9.76 -8.60
C ASN A 103 -24.30 9.24 -8.13
N ALA A 104 -25.32 10.09 -8.10
CA ALA A 104 -26.67 9.72 -7.66
C ALA A 104 -27.31 8.69 -8.61
N ALA A 105 -27.31 8.98 -9.91
CA ALA A 105 -27.89 8.11 -10.94
C ALA A 105 -27.21 6.73 -10.96
N VAL A 106 -25.87 6.69 -10.90
CA VAL A 106 -25.13 5.41 -10.90
C VAL A 106 -25.43 4.61 -9.64
N ALA A 107 -25.52 5.28 -8.48
CA ALA A 107 -25.89 4.61 -7.24
C ALA A 107 -27.32 4.04 -7.27
N GLU A 108 -28.25 4.72 -7.93
CA GLU A 108 -29.63 4.23 -8.14
C GLU A 108 -29.65 2.96 -9.01
N ILE A 109 -28.87 2.92 -10.09
CA ILE A 109 -28.72 1.70 -10.91
C ILE A 109 -28.11 0.55 -10.13
N ALA A 110 -27.10 0.80 -9.27
CA ALA A 110 -26.53 -0.24 -8.43
C ALA A 110 -27.55 -0.85 -7.46
N VAL A 111 -28.38 -0.01 -6.82
CA VAL A 111 -29.45 -0.46 -5.93
C VAL A 111 -30.55 -1.20 -6.70
N MET A 112 -30.91 -0.73 -7.89
CA MET A 112 -31.88 -1.41 -8.77
C MET A 112 -31.37 -2.81 -9.15
N LEU A 113 -30.14 -2.93 -9.65
CA LEU A 113 -29.53 -4.20 -10.01
C LEU A 113 -29.45 -5.16 -8.81
N LEU A 114 -29.09 -4.63 -7.63
CA LEU A 114 -29.08 -5.39 -6.38
C LEU A 114 -30.48 -5.97 -6.06
N LEU A 115 -31.52 -5.13 -6.09
CA LEU A 115 -32.88 -5.55 -5.79
C LEU A 115 -33.44 -6.52 -6.84
N ASN A 116 -33.21 -6.26 -8.12
CA ASN A 116 -33.66 -7.11 -9.22
C ASN A 116 -33.01 -8.50 -9.14
N ALA A 117 -31.69 -8.56 -8.94
CA ALA A 117 -30.97 -9.82 -8.78
C ALA A 117 -31.41 -10.57 -7.51
N ALA A 118 -31.57 -9.85 -6.38
CA ALA A 118 -32.05 -10.44 -5.12
C ALA A 118 -33.44 -11.03 -5.22
N ARG A 119 -34.32 -10.40 -5.99
CA ARG A 119 -35.74 -10.81 -6.14
C ARG A 119 -36.03 -11.58 -7.42
N ARG A 120 -34.99 -12.01 -8.15
CA ARG A 120 -35.09 -12.81 -9.38
C ARG A 120 -36.03 -12.16 -10.40
N ALA A 121 -35.93 -10.84 -10.55
CA ALA A 121 -36.85 -10.05 -11.37
C ALA A 121 -36.83 -10.46 -12.84
N HIS A 122 -35.64 -10.62 -13.43
CA HIS A 122 -35.48 -11.12 -14.81
C HIS A 122 -36.14 -12.50 -15.01
N GLU A 123 -35.80 -13.49 -14.17
CA GLU A 123 -36.39 -14.83 -14.25
C GLU A 123 -37.91 -14.80 -14.11
N SER A 124 -38.41 -14.06 -13.12
CA SER A 124 -39.84 -13.87 -12.88
C SER A 124 -40.55 -13.31 -14.11
N ARG A 125 -39.99 -12.25 -14.71
CA ARG A 125 -40.52 -11.63 -15.92
C ARG A 125 -40.53 -12.61 -17.11
N SER A 126 -39.42 -13.33 -17.31
CA SER A 126 -39.27 -14.31 -18.39
C SER A 126 -40.27 -15.48 -18.27
N LEU A 127 -40.54 -15.94 -17.04
CA LEU A 127 -41.57 -16.96 -16.78
C LEU A 127 -42.97 -16.43 -17.09
N LEU A 128 -43.29 -15.21 -16.68
CA LEU A 128 -44.58 -14.57 -16.99
C LEU A 128 -44.81 -14.41 -18.49
N GLU A 129 -43.80 -13.97 -19.24
CA GLU A 129 -43.87 -13.85 -20.71
C GLU A 129 -44.09 -15.19 -21.41
N ARG A 130 -43.64 -16.28 -20.79
CA ARG A 130 -43.86 -17.66 -21.26
C ARG A 130 -45.15 -18.28 -20.70
N GLY A 131 -45.98 -17.51 -19.99
CA GLY A 131 -47.23 -17.98 -19.38
C GLY A 131 -47.05 -18.98 -18.24
N LYS A 132 -45.87 -19.03 -17.60
CA LYS A 132 -45.56 -19.95 -16.49
C LYS A 132 -45.74 -19.25 -15.14
N VAL A 133 -46.78 -19.64 -14.39
CA VAL A 133 -47.09 -19.10 -13.06
C VAL A 133 -47.40 -20.23 -12.08
N GLU A 134 -46.83 -20.18 -10.87
CA GLU A 134 -47.11 -21.16 -9.81
C GLU A 134 -47.54 -20.46 -8.51
N ALA A 135 -48.73 -20.75 -8.00
CA ALA A 135 -49.20 -20.23 -6.72
C ALA A 135 -48.74 -21.13 -5.55
N LYS A 136 -47.44 -21.16 -5.26
CA LYS A 136 -46.87 -21.97 -4.16
C LYS A 136 -45.98 -21.11 -3.24
N PRO A 137 -45.94 -21.37 -1.91
CA PRO A 137 -45.18 -20.55 -0.95
C PRO A 137 -43.67 -20.48 -1.20
N GLN A 138 -43.10 -21.47 -1.90
CA GLN A 138 -41.66 -21.56 -2.19
C GLN A 138 -41.30 -21.09 -3.61
N TRP A 139 -42.28 -20.61 -4.38
CA TRP A 139 -42.05 -20.18 -5.75
C TRP A 139 -41.25 -18.88 -5.79
N LEU A 140 -40.18 -18.86 -6.60
CA LEU A 140 -39.31 -17.71 -6.84
C LEU A 140 -38.74 -17.01 -5.58
N LEU A 141 -38.47 -17.76 -4.51
CA LEU A 141 -37.82 -17.19 -3.33
C LEU A 141 -36.46 -16.57 -3.70
N GLY A 142 -36.27 -15.34 -3.20
CA GLY A 142 -35.09 -14.51 -3.41
C GLY A 142 -34.19 -14.46 -2.16
N ARG A 143 -33.35 -13.42 -2.10
CA ARG A 143 -32.51 -13.09 -0.93
C ARG A 143 -32.99 -11.82 -0.26
N ASP A 144 -32.96 -11.83 1.07
CA ASP A 144 -33.28 -10.65 1.86
C ASP A 144 -32.11 -9.65 1.83
N VAL A 145 -32.42 -8.38 1.62
CA VAL A 145 -31.46 -7.28 1.77
C VAL A 145 -31.35 -6.85 3.23
N ARG A 146 -32.46 -6.89 3.97
CA ARG A 146 -32.50 -6.60 5.41
C ARG A 146 -31.62 -7.56 6.19
N GLY A 147 -30.82 -7.02 7.10
CA GLY A 147 -29.89 -7.77 7.94
C GLY A 147 -28.69 -8.36 7.22
N SER A 148 -28.56 -8.13 5.90
CA SER A 148 -27.46 -8.67 5.11
C SER A 148 -26.12 -7.97 5.37
N THR A 149 -25.02 -8.61 4.98
CA THR A 149 -23.70 -7.99 4.88
C THR A 149 -23.45 -7.51 3.45
N VAL A 150 -23.23 -6.21 3.27
CA VAL A 150 -22.93 -5.59 1.98
C VAL A 150 -21.46 -5.20 1.91
N GLY A 151 -20.72 -5.80 0.99
CA GLY A 151 -19.32 -5.50 0.69
C GLY A 151 -19.16 -4.62 -0.54
N ILE A 152 -18.46 -3.49 -0.39
CA ILE A 152 -18.22 -2.53 -1.47
C ILE A 152 -16.73 -2.56 -1.87
N VAL A 153 -16.46 -2.95 -3.11
CA VAL A 153 -15.12 -2.91 -3.70
C VAL A 153 -14.91 -1.55 -4.36
N GLY A 154 -14.18 -0.66 -3.67
CA GLY A 154 -13.98 0.73 -4.05
C GLY A 154 -14.97 1.70 -3.37
N LEU A 155 -14.65 2.12 -2.14
CA LEU A 155 -15.44 3.14 -1.41
C LEU A 155 -15.09 4.58 -1.85
N GLY A 156 -15.25 4.85 -3.14
CA GLY A 156 -15.20 6.21 -3.70
C GLY A 156 -16.52 6.96 -3.51
N MET A 157 -16.71 8.06 -4.25
CA MET A 157 -17.95 8.86 -4.18
C MET A 157 -19.20 8.06 -4.55
N ILE A 158 -19.09 7.19 -5.57
CA ILE A 158 -20.19 6.31 -6.00
C ILE A 158 -20.43 5.21 -4.95
N GLY A 159 -19.39 4.52 -4.49
CA GLY A 159 -19.50 3.49 -3.44
C GLY A 159 -20.17 4.02 -2.17
N LEU A 160 -19.79 5.22 -1.72
CA LEU A 160 -20.44 5.88 -0.59
C LEU A 160 -21.91 6.24 -0.89
N ALA A 161 -22.21 6.76 -2.08
CA ALA A 161 -23.58 7.10 -2.49
C ALA A 161 -24.50 5.87 -2.56
N ILE A 162 -23.96 4.72 -2.94
CA ILE A 162 -24.64 3.42 -2.91
C ILE A 162 -24.94 3.02 -1.47
N ALA A 163 -23.92 3.00 -0.60
CA ALA A 163 -24.10 2.61 0.79
C ALA A 163 -25.15 3.46 1.51
N LYS A 164 -25.11 4.79 1.34
CA LYS A 164 -26.10 5.71 1.92
C LYS A 164 -27.54 5.39 1.51
N ARG A 165 -27.75 4.91 0.28
CA ARG A 165 -29.07 4.50 -0.23
C ARG A 165 -29.50 3.14 0.29
N LEU A 166 -28.55 2.30 0.69
CA LEU A 166 -28.83 0.99 1.27
C LEU A 166 -29.12 1.07 2.78
N VAL A 167 -28.67 2.11 3.50
CA VAL A 167 -28.96 2.26 4.94
C VAL A 167 -30.45 2.09 5.30
N PRO A 168 -31.42 2.71 4.58
CA PRO A 168 -32.85 2.53 4.86
C PRO A 168 -33.39 1.11 4.60
N PHE A 169 -32.61 0.22 3.97
CA PHE A 169 -32.95 -1.20 3.79
C PHE A 169 -32.52 -2.07 4.97
N GLU A 170 -32.14 -1.46 6.10
CA GLU A 170 -31.80 -2.15 7.36
C GLU A 170 -30.62 -3.13 7.18
N ILE A 171 -29.56 -2.70 6.49
CA ILE A 171 -28.33 -3.50 6.31
C ILE A 171 -27.71 -3.81 7.66
N GLY A 172 -27.34 -5.08 7.89
CA GLY A 172 -26.75 -5.53 9.15
C GLY A 172 -25.29 -5.13 9.30
N ARG A 173 -24.52 -5.16 8.20
CA ARG A 173 -23.11 -4.77 8.19
C ARG A 173 -22.69 -4.23 6.83
N PHE A 174 -21.97 -3.11 6.82
CA PHE A 174 -21.25 -2.63 5.64
C PHE A 174 -19.77 -2.96 5.76
N LEU A 175 -19.23 -3.58 4.70
CA LEU A 175 -17.80 -3.83 4.51
C LEU A 175 -17.31 -3.03 3.31
N TYR A 176 -16.05 -2.63 3.32
CA TYR A 176 -15.41 -2.13 2.11
C TYR A 176 -13.94 -2.48 2.03
N THR A 177 -13.41 -2.49 0.81
CA THR A 177 -11.98 -2.67 0.55
C THR A 177 -11.47 -1.66 -0.47
N GLY A 178 -10.15 -1.48 -0.48
CA GLY A 178 -9.42 -0.51 -1.28
C GLY A 178 -7.99 -0.35 -0.74
N HIS A 179 -7.27 0.67 -1.19
CA HIS A 179 -5.87 0.86 -0.79
C HIS A 179 -5.68 1.25 0.69
N THR A 180 -6.60 2.08 1.22
CA THR A 180 -6.52 2.60 2.58
C THR A 180 -7.92 2.78 3.16
N PRO A 181 -8.06 2.75 4.50
CA PRO A 181 -9.27 3.21 5.16
C PRO A 181 -9.66 4.62 4.70
N LYS A 182 -10.96 4.89 4.62
CA LYS A 182 -11.56 6.16 4.23
C LYS A 182 -12.39 6.72 5.39
N LYS A 183 -12.14 7.97 5.76
CA LYS A 183 -12.93 8.69 6.77
C LYS A 183 -14.42 8.75 6.42
N SER A 184 -14.76 8.79 5.12
CA SER A 184 -16.15 8.76 4.67
C SER A 184 -16.89 7.46 5.01
N ALA A 185 -16.18 6.38 5.39
CA ALA A 185 -16.80 5.15 5.85
C ALA A 185 -17.54 5.32 7.19
N ASP A 186 -17.10 6.27 8.01
CA ASP A 186 -17.71 6.56 9.32
C ASP A 186 -19.17 7.01 9.17
N GLU A 187 -19.52 7.65 8.05
CA GLU A 187 -20.88 8.13 7.76
C GLU A 187 -21.92 7.01 7.65
N ILE A 188 -21.47 5.78 7.40
CA ILE A 188 -22.31 4.59 7.19
C ILE A 188 -21.91 3.45 8.11
N GLY A 189 -20.95 3.66 9.03
CA GLY A 189 -20.40 2.62 9.90
C GLY A 189 -19.76 1.46 9.14
N ALA A 190 -19.15 1.71 7.97
CA ALA A 190 -18.55 0.66 7.16
C ALA A 190 -17.15 0.27 7.64
N GLU A 191 -16.88 -1.02 7.69
CA GLU A 191 -15.62 -1.57 8.17
C GLU A 191 -14.64 -1.80 7.00
N PHE A 192 -13.40 -1.33 7.15
CA PHE A 192 -12.33 -1.57 6.18
C PHE A 192 -11.74 -2.96 6.38
N VAL A 193 -11.81 -3.80 5.35
CA VAL A 193 -11.34 -5.19 5.38
C VAL A 193 -10.52 -5.53 4.13
N SER A 194 -9.80 -6.65 4.17
CA SER A 194 -9.16 -7.20 2.97
C SER A 194 -10.21 -7.61 1.93
N LEU A 195 -9.82 -7.67 0.65
CA LEU A 195 -10.72 -8.19 -0.39
C LEU A 195 -11.15 -9.63 -0.06
N ASP A 196 -10.24 -10.47 0.43
CA ASP A 196 -10.52 -11.85 0.82
C ASP A 196 -11.61 -11.94 1.89
N ASP A 197 -11.53 -11.13 2.94
CA ASP A 197 -12.53 -11.11 4.00
C ASP A 197 -13.86 -10.55 3.48
N LEU A 198 -13.82 -9.50 2.66
CA LEU A 198 -15.01 -8.94 2.02
C LEU A 198 -15.77 -10.01 1.23
N LEU A 199 -15.09 -10.78 0.39
CA LEU A 199 -15.72 -11.82 -0.44
C LEU A 199 -16.35 -12.94 0.41
N LYS A 200 -15.65 -13.39 1.46
CA LYS A 200 -16.13 -14.46 2.34
C LYS A 200 -17.32 -14.04 3.20
N LEU A 201 -17.33 -12.79 3.66
CA LEU A 201 -18.30 -12.31 4.65
C LEU A 201 -19.55 -11.69 4.03
N SER A 202 -19.48 -11.21 2.78
CA SER A 202 -20.59 -10.48 2.16
C SER A 202 -21.68 -11.37 1.57
N ASP A 203 -22.93 -10.95 1.73
CA ASP A 203 -24.10 -11.48 1.02
C ASP A 203 -24.31 -10.72 -0.30
N PHE A 204 -23.89 -9.46 -0.36
CA PHE A 204 -23.87 -8.65 -1.58
C PHE A 204 -22.48 -8.09 -1.80
N VAL A 205 -21.90 -8.28 -2.98
CA VAL A 205 -20.62 -7.68 -3.37
C VAL A 205 -20.88 -6.67 -4.49
N ILE A 206 -20.57 -5.40 -4.24
CA ILE A 206 -20.80 -4.30 -5.19
C ILE A 206 -19.46 -3.73 -5.65
N VAL A 207 -19.22 -3.78 -6.95
CA VAL A 207 -18.00 -3.26 -7.58
C VAL A 207 -18.22 -1.83 -8.06
N ALA A 208 -17.50 -0.89 -7.45
CA ALA A 208 -17.53 0.55 -7.76
C ALA A 208 -16.11 1.14 -7.97
N THR A 209 -15.16 0.29 -8.32
CA THR A 209 -13.76 0.66 -8.59
C THR A 209 -13.54 1.06 -10.05
N PRO A 210 -12.60 1.98 -10.36
CA PRO A 210 -12.14 2.20 -11.73
C PRO A 210 -11.42 0.96 -12.29
N LEU A 211 -11.31 0.89 -13.63
CA LEU A 211 -10.41 -0.05 -14.31
C LEU A 211 -8.99 0.48 -14.29
N THR A 212 -8.10 -0.29 -13.70
CA THR A 212 -6.65 -0.09 -13.62
C THR A 212 -5.96 -1.42 -13.85
N ILE A 213 -4.62 -1.45 -13.85
CA ILE A 213 -3.87 -2.70 -13.96
C ILE A 213 -4.20 -3.64 -12.78
N GLU A 214 -4.36 -3.09 -11.57
CA GLU A 214 -4.65 -3.85 -10.36
C GLU A 214 -6.08 -4.38 -10.31
N THR A 215 -7.03 -3.68 -10.94
CA THR A 215 -8.45 -4.08 -10.92
C THR A 215 -8.87 -4.86 -12.17
N HIS A 216 -8.03 -4.92 -13.20
CA HIS A 216 -8.28 -5.68 -14.41
C HIS A 216 -8.36 -7.18 -14.10
N GLY A 217 -9.51 -7.81 -14.39
CA GLY A 217 -9.76 -9.22 -14.11
C GLY A 217 -9.71 -9.58 -12.62
N LEU A 218 -9.92 -8.61 -11.72
CA LEU A 218 -9.94 -8.80 -10.27
C LEU A 218 -10.93 -9.87 -9.83
N PHE A 219 -12.05 -9.99 -10.55
CA PHE A 219 -13.04 -11.04 -10.32
C PHE A 219 -12.86 -12.17 -11.35
N ASP A 220 -12.05 -13.15 -10.98
CA ASP A 220 -11.83 -14.41 -11.68
C ASP A 220 -12.46 -15.60 -10.93
N ASP A 221 -12.17 -16.83 -11.36
CA ASP A 221 -12.72 -18.04 -10.73
C ASP A 221 -12.38 -18.12 -9.24
N VAL A 222 -11.17 -17.70 -8.84
CA VAL A 222 -10.72 -17.73 -7.44
C VAL A 222 -11.49 -16.73 -6.60
N ALA A 223 -11.76 -15.54 -7.14
CA ALA A 223 -12.58 -14.54 -6.45
C ALA A 223 -14.02 -15.04 -6.25
N PHE A 224 -14.64 -15.62 -7.28
CA PHE A 224 -15.99 -16.18 -7.18
C PHE A 224 -16.07 -17.40 -6.26
N ASP A 225 -15.02 -18.23 -6.19
CA ASP A 225 -14.93 -19.38 -5.27
C ASP A 225 -14.88 -18.97 -3.80
N LYS A 226 -14.41 -17.75 -3.50
CA LYS A 226 -14.39 -17.21 -2.13
C LYS A 226 -15.74 -16.64 -1.69
N MET A 227 -16.64 -16.34 -2.63
CA MET A 227 -17.96 -15.79 -2.32
C MET A 227 -18.88 -16.86 -1.74
N LYS A 228 -19.87 -16.42 -0.96
CA LYS A 228 -20.92 -17.35 -0.49
C LYS A 228 -21.73 -17.86 -1.68
N LYS A 229 -22.18 -19.12 -1.63
CA LYS A 229 -23.17 -19.66 -2.58
C LYS A 229 -24.48 -18.88 -2.63
N THR A 230 -24.79 -18.17 -1.55
CA THR A 230 -25.96 -17.31 -1.41
C THR A 230 -25.72 -15.88 -1.88
N ALA A 231 -24.47 -15.50 -2.18
CA ALA A 231 -24.10 -14.13 -2.46
C ALA A 231 -24.58 -13.66 -3.83
N ILE A 232 -24.77 -12.35 -3.94
CA ILE A 232 -25.15 -11.66 -5.17
C ILE A 232 -24.05 -10.68 -5.56
N PHE A 233 -23.63 -10.74 -6.81
CA PHE A 233 -22.55 -9.93 -7.36
C PHE A 233 -23.08 -8.79 -8.22
N ILE A 234 -22.71 -7.54 -7.94
CA ILE A 234 -23.15 -6.36 -8.68
C ILE A 234 -21.94 -5.62 -9.25
N ASN A 235 -21.96 -5.33 -10.56
CA ASN A 235 -20.90 -4.54 -11.21
C ASN A 235 -21.47 -3.30 -11.90
N ILE A 236 -21.08 -2.13 -11.39
CA ILE A 236 -21.34 -0.81 -11.99
C ILE A 236 -20.03 -0.05 -12.28
N GLY A 237 -18.87 -0.69 -12.09
CA GLY A 237 -17.57 -0.10 -12.28
C GLY A 237 -17.16 -0.14 -13.74
N ARG A 238 -16.48 -1.23 -14.14
CA ARG A 238 -16.06 -1.51 -15.51
C ARG A 238 -16.19 -2.99 -15.81
N GLY A 239 -16.53 -3.33 -17.06
CA GLY A 239 -16.67 -4.73 -17.49
C GLY A 239 -15.41 -5.55 -17.25
N ALA A 240 -14.27 -5.05 -17.73
CA ALA A 240 -12.97 -5.71 -17.64
C ALA A 240 -12.41 -5.87 -16.21
N VAL A 241 -13.10 -5.37 -15.18
CA VAL A 241 -12.79 -5.72 -13.77
C VAL A 241 -13.17 -7.17 -13.46
N VAL A 242 -14.03 -7.76 -14.29
CA VAL A 242 -14.54 -9.13 -14.18
C VAL A 242 -14.07 -9.93 -15.38
N LYS A 243 -13.56 -11.14 -15.15
CA LYS A 243 -13.37 -12.10 -16.23
C LYS A 243 -14.73 -12.67 -16.60
N THR A 244 -15.26 -12.27 -17.76
CA THR A 244 -16.61 -12.62 -18.25
C THR A 244 -16.88 -14.13 -18.20
N ASP A 245 -15.90 -14.95 -18.59
CA ASP A 245 -16.01 -16.42 -18.55
C ASP A 245 -16.10 -16.99 -17.12
N ALA A 246 -15.39 -16.37 -16.17
CA ALA A 246 -15.44 -16.79 -14.77
C ALA A 246 -16.81 -16.50 -14.15
N LEU A 247 -17.40 -15.34 -14.48
CA LEU A 247 -18.76 -15.00 -14.05
C LEU A 247 -19.79 -15.96 -14.65
N LEU A 248 -19.68 -16.27 -15.94
CA LEU A 248 -20.54 -17.24 -16.63
C LEU A 248 -20.51 -18.60 -15.93
N ARG A 249 -19.31 -19.12 -15.63
CA ARG A 249 -19.16 -20.38 -14.87
C ARG A 249 -19.75 -20.25 -13.47
N ALA A 250 -19.46 -19.18 -12.74
CA ALA A 250 -19.94 -18.97 -11.39
C ALA A 250 -21.48 -18.98 -11.30
N LEU A 251 -22.17 -18.39 -12.29
CA LEU A 251 -23.63 -18.39 -12.36
C LEU A 251 -24.21 -19.74 -12.78
N LYS A 252 -23.62 -20.40 -13.80
CA LYS A 252 -24.08 -21.72 -14.28
C LYS A 252 -23.91 -22.81 -13.24
N GLU A 253 -22.77 -22.81 -12.56
CA GLU A 253 -22.42 -23.77 -11.51
C GLU A 253 -23.01 -23.42 -10.14
N LYS A 254 -23.73 -22.29 -10.04
CA LYS A 254 -24.35 -21.78 -8.79
C LYS A 254 -23.33 -21.61 -7.67
N LYS A 255 -22.12 -21.16 -8.02
CA LYS A 255 -21.08 -20.72 -7.05
C LYS A 255 -21.52 -19.44 -6.33
N ILE A 256 -22.31 -18.62 -7.01
CA ILE A 256 -23.03 -17.47 -6.45
C ILE A 256 -24.52 -17.59 -6.82
N PHE A 257 -25.38 -16.85 -6.12
CA PHE A 257 -26.82 -16.94 -6.30
C PHE A 257 -27.28 -16.26 -7.61
N ALA A 258 -26.86 -15.00 -7.81
CA ALA A 258 -27.23 -14.19 -8.96
C ALA A 258 -26.21 -13.06 -9.18
N ALA A 259 -26.31 -12.38 -10.31
CA ALA A 259 -25.54 -11.17 -10.57
C ALA A 259 -26.39 -10.06 -11.20
N GLY A 260 -25.93 -8.82 -11.05
CA GLY A 260 -26.51 -7.61 -11.64
C GLY A 260 -25.43 -6.76 -12.31
N LEU A 261 -25.52 -6.54 -13.62
CA LEU A 261 -24.47 -5.88 -14.40
C LEU A 261 -25.00 -4.66 -15.14
N ASP A 262 -24.35 -3.50 -14.94
CA ASP A 262 -24.50 -2.33 -15.82
C ASP A 262 -23.42 -2.30 -16.90
N VAL A 263 -22.27 -2.95 -16.66
CA VAL A 263 -21.09 -2.93 -17.51
C VAL A 263 -20.60 -4.35 -17.79
N VAL A 264 -20.09 -4.58 -18.99
CA VAL A 264 -19.67 -5.90 -19.50
C VAL A 264 -18.40 -5.78 -20.34
N ASP A 265 -17.73 -6.90 -20.58
CA ASP A 265 -16.56 -6.97 -21.44
C ASP A 265 -16.64 -8.22 -22.35
N PRO A 266 -16.70 -8.07 -23.69
CA PRO A 266 -16.75 -6.81 -24.43
C PRO A 266 -18.09 -6.06 -24.26
N GLU A 267 -18.09 -4.77 -24.61
CA GLU A 267 -19.28 -3.92 -24.58
C GLU A 267 -19.59 -3.32 -25.98
N PRO A 268 -20.75 -3.64 -26.60
CA PRO A 268 -21.79 -4.55 -26.12
C PRO A 268 -21.35 -6.03 -26.17
N LEU A 269 -22.00 -6.88 -25.38
CA LEU A 269 -21.86 -8.33 -25.55
C LEU A 269 -22.37 -8.77 -26.93
N PRO A 270 -21.77 -9.82 -27.54
CA PRO A 270 -22.35 -10.48 -28.71
C PRO A 270 -23.81 -10.90 -28.46
N LYS A 271 -24.65 -10.79 -29.48
CA LYS A 271 -26.10 -11.06 -29.35
C LYS A 271 -26.43 -12.48 -28.92
N ASP A 272 -25.54 -13.42 -29.25
CA ASP A 272 -25.59 -14.84 -28.95
C ASP A 272 -24.77 -15.24 -27.72
N HIS A 273 -24.23 -14.26 -26.98
CA HIS A 273 -23.41 -14.54 -25.80
C HIS A 273 -24.24 -15.22 -24.70
N GLU A 274 -23.72 -16.32 -24.14
CA GLU A 274 -24.48 -17.20 -23.24
C GLU A 274 -24.99 -16.50 -21.97
N LEU A 275 -24.24 -15.52 -21.43
CA LEU A 275 -24.69 -14.71 -20.29
C LEU A 275 -26.10 -14.13 -20.48
N LEU A 276 -26.46 -13.71 -21.70
CA LEU A 276 -27.76 -13.11 -22.00
C LEU A 276 -28.94 -14.09 -21.86
N THR A 277 -28.66 -15.38 -21.68
CA THR A 277 -29.67 -16.45 -21.53
C THR A 277 -29.90 -16.87 -20.08
N LEU A 278 -29.04 -16.44 -19.15
CA LEU A 278 -29.07 -16.92 -17.77
C LEU A 278 -30.21 -16.28 -16.97
N PRO A 279 -31.09 -17.07 -16.32
CA PRO A 279 -32.23 -16.53 -15.56
C PRO A 279 -31.80 -15.78 -14.29
N ASN A 280 -30.63 -16.11 -13.74
CA ASN A 280 -30.07 -15.50 -12.53
C ASN A 280 -29.09 -14.35 -12.83
N LEU A 281 -29.17 -13.74 -14.02
CA LEU A 281 -28.44 -12.53 -14.37
C LEU A 281 -29.44 -11.41 -14.68
N GLU A 282 -29.33 -10.31 -13.95
CA GLU A 282 -29.90 -9.02 -14.33
C GLU A 282 -28.83 -8.22 -15.10
N ILE A 283 -29.15 -7.72 -16.28
CA ILE A 283 -28.19 -6.96 -17.09
C ILE A 283 -28.88 -5.77 -17.75
N VAL A 284 -28.22 -4.62 -17.72
CA VAL A 284 -28.65 -3.39 -18.40
C VAL A 284 -27.51 -2.81 -19.23
N PRO A 285 -27.79 -2.08 -20.33
CA PRO A 285 -26.78 -1.70 -21.31
C PRO A 285 -26.08 -0.37 -20.94
N HIS A 286 -25.28 -0.37 -19.86
CA HIS A 286 -24.47 0.76 -19.40
C HIS A 286 -25.25 2.07 -19.28
N ILE A 287 -26.34 1.98 -18.53
CA ILE A 287 -27.28 3.07 -18.28
C ILE A 287 -27.06 3.74 -16.92
N GLY A 288 -25.98 3.42 -16.19
CA GLY A 288 -25.63 3.98 -14.90
C GLY A 288 -25.88 5.48 -14.75
N SER A 289 -25.52 6.28 -15.75
CA SER A 289 -25.66 7.74 -15.75
C SER A 289 -26.78 8.27 -16.64
N ALA A 290 -27.63 7.40 -17.19
CA ALA A 290 -28.61 7.72 -18.24
C ALA A 290 -29.93 8.28 -17.70
N THR A 291 -29.87 9.42 -17.01
CA THR A 291 -31.07 10.24 -16.73
C THR A 291 -30.99 11.58 -17.46
N ILE A 292 -32.13 12.17 -17.82
CA ILE A 292 -32.17 13.46 -18.54
C ILE A 292 -31.39 14.53 -17.79
N LYS A 293 -31.61 14.64 -16.48
CA LYS A 293 -30.92 15.60 -15.61
C LYS A 293 -29.41 15.33 -15.57
N THR A 294 -29.00 14.10 -15.28
CA THR A 294 -27.57 13.76 -15.18
C THR A 294 -26.84 13.97 -16.50
N ARG A 295 -27.41 13.54 -17.63
CA ARG A 295 -26.82 13.76 -18.96
C ARG A 295 -26.68 15.25 -19.28
N SER A 296 -27.68 16.06 -18.94
CA SER A 296 -27.63 17.52 -19.12
C SER A 296 -26.54 18.17 -18.25
N ASP A 297 -26.47 17.80 -16.97
CA ASP A 297 -25.44 18.31 -16.05
C ASP A 297 -24.02 17.92 -16.51
N MET A 298 -23.82 16.68 -16.97
CA MET A 298 -22.55 16.21 -17.54
C MET A 298 -22.17 17.02 -18.78
N ALA A 299 -23.12 17.24 -19.70
CA ALA A 299 -22.90 18.01 -20.91
C ALA A 299 -22.47 19.45 -20.59
N VAL A 300 -23.13 20.10 -19.64
CA VAL A 300 -22.78 21.45 -19.16
C VAL A 300 -21.37 21.49 -18.56
N VAL A 301 -21.02 20.54 -17.69
CA VAL A 301 -19.69 20.49 -17.07
C VAL A 301 -18.59 20.30 -18.11
N ALA A 302 -18.77 19.36 -19.05
CA ALA A 302 -17.78 19.11 -20.09
C ALA A 302 -17.64 20.31 -21.05
N ALA A 303 -18.75 20.99 -21.38
CA ALA A 303 -18.74 22.23 -22.16
C ALA A 303 -17.96 23.34 -21.43
N GLN A 304 -18.21 23.49 -20.12
CA GLN A 304 -17.52 24.49 -19.31
C GLN A 304 -16.01 24.21 -19.17
N ASN A 305 -15.60 22.93 -19.11
CA ASN A 305 -14.18 22.56 -19.14
C ASN A 305 -13.49 23.05 -20.43
N ILE A 306 -14.13 22.85 -21.59
CA ILE A 306 -13.63 23.33 -22.89
C ILE A 306 -13.50 24.85 -22.88
N ILE A 307 -14.56 25.57 -22.50
CA ILE A 307 -14.57 27.04 -22.46
C ILE A 307 -13.46 27.55 -21.53
N ASN A 308 -13.36 27.01 -20.32
CA ASN A 308 -12.35 27.43 -19.36
C ASN A 308 -10.94 27.20 -19.90
N ALA A 309 -10.69 26.03 -20.50
CA ALA A 309 -9.40 25.69 -21.06
C ALA A 309 -8.94 26.69 -22.13
N LEU A 310 -9.86 27.06 -23.04
CA LEU A 310 -9.64 27.96 -24.17
C LEU A 310 -9.53 29.44 -23.75
N GLU A 311 -10.21 29.83 -22.67
CA GLU A 311 -10.10 31.17 -22.06
C GLU A 311 -8.91 31.28 -21.07
N GLY A 312 -8.11 30.22 -20.90
CA GLY A 312 -6.98 30.22 -19.97
C GLY A 312 -7.37 30.12 -18.49
N LYS A 313 -8.62 29.78 -18.18
CA LYS A 313 -9.14 29.58 -16.82
C LYS A 313 -8.94 28.14 -16.33
N PRO A 314 -9.00 27.88 -15.01
CA PRO A 314 -9.03 26.53 -14.46
C PRO A 314 -10.25 25.74 -14.94
N LEU A 315 -10.07 24.46 -15.30
CA LEU A 315 -11.18 23.56 -15.62
C LEU A 315 -12.08 23.37 -14.39
N VAL A 316 -13.36 23.04 -14.60
CA VAL A 316 -14.30 22.69 -13.52
C VAL A 316 -13.84 21.42 -12.82
N TYR A 317 -13.57 20.38 -13.61
CA TYR A 317 -12.95 19.15 -13.16
C TYR A 317 -11.77 18.83 -14.08
N PRO A 318 -10.58 19.39 -13.81
CA PRO A 318 -9.39 18.95 -14.50
C PRO A 318 -9.15 17.49 -14.15
N LEU A 319 -8.77 16.69 -15.14
CA LEU A 319 -8.13 15.44 -14.83
C LEU A 319 -6.81 15.78 -14.13
N ASN A 320 -6.75 15.66 -12.79
CA ASN A 320 -5.56 16.02 -12.01
C ASN A 320 -4.40 15.09 -12.38
N MET A 321 -3.55 15.58 -13.28
CA MET A 321 -2.33 14.91 -13.69
C MET A 321 -1.22 15.29 -12.71
N SER A 322 -0.92 14.44 -11.72
CA SER A 322 0.28 14.64 -10.91
C SER A 322 1.50 14.75 -11.84
N LYS A 323 2.46 15.62 -11.52
CA LYS A 323 3.83 15.46 -12.05
C LYS A 323 4.24 14.01 -11.78
N THR A 324 4.82 13.34 -12.78
CA THR A 324 5.41 12.02 -12.56
C THR A 324 6.51 12.22 -11.52
N ARG A 325 6.38 11.56 -10.38
CA ARG A 325 7.31 11.72 -9.25
C ARG A 325 8.45 10.75 -9.46
N LYS A 326 9.67 11.24 -9.59
CA LYS A 326 10.83 10.37 -9.80
C LYS A 326 11.39 9.93 -8.46
N VAL A 327 11.42 8.63 -8.20
CA VAL A 327 11.95 8.04 -6.97
C VAL A 327 13.15 7.17 -7.33
N LEU A 328 14.32 7.47 -6.75
CA LEU A 328 15.46 6.57 -6.82
C LEU A 328 15.35 5.54 -5.69
N VAL A 329 15.47 4.26 -6.03
CA VAL A 329 15.59 3.16 -5.08
C VAL A 329 17.05 2.70 -5.06
N THR A 330 17.64 2.73 -3.87
CA THR A 330 19.10 2.54 -3.69
C THR A 330 19.64 1.14 -3.99
N ARG A 331 18.79 0.11 -4.12
CA ARG A 331 19.17 -1.29 -4.40
C ARG A 331 17.98 -2.10 -4.90
N GLU A 332 18.27 -3.20 -5.59
CA GLU A 332 17.27 -4.02 -6.29
C GLU A 332 16.53 -5.02 -5.39
N ASP A 333 17.15 -5.50 -4.32
CA ASP A 333 16.62 -6.42 -3.30
C ASP A 333 15.58 -5.78 -2.34
N CYS A 334 15.00 -4.65 -2.72
CA CYS A 334 13.93 -4.00 -1.95
C CYS A 334 12.66 -4.86 -1.92
N PRO A 335 11.97 -4.99 -0.77
CA PRO A 335 10.70 -5.72 -0.72
C PRO A 335 9.65 -5.16 -1.70
N GLN A 336 9.09 -6.05 -2.52
CA GLN A 336 8.19 -5.70 -3.63
C GLN A 336 6.97 -4.89 -3.18
N ALA A 337 6.48 -5.13 -1.96
CA ALA A 337 5.34 -4.41 -1.39
C ALA A 337 5.54 -2.87 -1.33
N GLY A 338 6.75 -2.40 -1.07
CA GLY A 338 7.07 -0.96 -1.09
C GLY A 338 7.16 -0.41 -2.51
N LEU A 339 7.77 -1.16 -3.42
CA LEU A 339 7.90 -0.80 -4.84
C LEU A 339 6.53 -0.71 -5.53
N ASP A 340 5.66 -1.70 -5.29
CA ASP A 340 4.30 -1.73 -5.81
C ASP A 340 3.51 -0.53 -5.33
N LEU A 341 3.60 -0.19 -4.04
CA LEU A 341 2.92 0.98 -3.48
C LEU A 341 3.37 2.28 -4.17
N LEU A 342 4.66 2.44 -4.44
CA LEU A 342 5.19 3.61 -5.14
C LEU A 342 4.72 3.65 -6.61
N ARG A 343 4.79 2.52 -7.33
CA ARG A 343 4.32 2.38 -8.71
C ARG A 343 2.82 2.71 -8.83
N ASN A 344 2.01 2.12 -7.96
CA ASN A 344 0.55 2.34 -7.91
C ASN A 344 0.22 3.80 -7.54
N SER A 345 1.15 4.50 -6.86
CA SER A 345 1.05 5.93 -6.51
C SER A 345 1.61 6.87 -7.58
N LYS A 346 1.83 6.36 -8.80
CA LYS A 346 2.33 7.13 -9.96
C LYS A 346 3.74 7.70 -9.76
N CYS A 347 4.58 6.96 -9.04
CA CYS A 347 6.00 7.23 -9.00
C CYS A 347 6.72 6.47 -10.13
N GLU A 348 7.58 7.16 -10.86
CA GLU A 348 8.55 6.55 -11.76
C GLU A 348 9.75 6.11 -10.92
N LEU A 349 10.04 4.82 -10.94
CA LEU A 349 11.11 4.23 -10.14
C LEU A 349 12.37 4.04 -10.98
N THR A 350 13.48 4.60 -10.53
CA THR A 350 14.81 4.20 -10.96
C THR A 350 15.38 3.30 -9.88
N ILE A 351 15.65 2.04 -10.19
CA ILE A 351 16.23 1.08 -9.23
C ILE A 351 17.69 0.90 -9.60
N VAL A 352 18.59 1.15 -8.65
CA VAL A 352 20.02 0.92 -8.87
C VAL A 352 20.27 -0.60 -8.89
N PRO A 353 20.86 -1.16 -9.97
CA PRO A 353 21.04 -2.60 -10.12
C PRO A 353 21.94 -3.22 -9.05
N GLY A 354 21.59 -4.43 -8.61
CA GLY A 354 22.38 -5.22 -7.64
C GLY A 354 22.00 -5.03 -6.18
N ASP A 355 22.40 -6.00 -5.36
CA ASP A 355 22.04 -6.08 -3.93
C ASP A 355 22.83 -5.09 -3.06
N TYR A 356 24.03 -4.68 -3.49
CA TYR A 356 24.88 -3.71 -2.80
C TYR A 356 25.56 -2.76 -3.79
N PRO A 357 24.80 -1.82 -4.39
CA PRO A 357 25.38 -0.87 -5.31
C PRO A 357 26.45 -0.01 -4.62
N SER A 358 27.50 0.30 -5.37
CA SER A 358 28.55 1.19 -4.91
C SER A 358 28.02 2.62 -4.77
N ARG A 359 28.71 3.40 -3.93
CA ARG A 359 28.43 4.83 -3.75
C ARG A 359 28.42 5.57 -5.10
N GLU A 360 29.33 5.23 -6.01
CA GLU A 360 29.44 5.84 -7.34
C GLU A 360 28.25 5.52 -8.25
N GLU A 361 27.64 4.34 -8.12
CA GLU A 361 26.44 3.97 -8.88
C GLU A 361 25.22 4.77 -8.43
N ILE A 362 25.05 4.96 -7.11
CA ILE A 362 23.98 5.78 -6.56
C ILE A 362 24.19 7.26 -6.92
N PHE A 363 25.43 7.77 -6.86
CA PHE A 363 25.77 9.13 -7.26
C PHE A 363 25.43 9.43 -8.72
N ARG A 364 25.66 8.47 -9.62
CA ARG A 364 25.30 8.61 -11.03
C ARG A 364 23.79 8.55 -11.26
N ALA A 365 23.06 7.80 -10.43
CA ALA A 365 21.63 7.56 -10.63
C ALA A 365 20.73 8.62 -9.97
N ILE A 366 21.16 9.28 -8.89
CA ILE A 366 20.32 10.21 -8.13
C ILE A 366 19.92 11.53 -8.83
N PRO A 367 20.71 12.15 -9.73
CA PRO A 367 20.37 13.46 -10.28
C PRO A 367 18.97 13.51 -10.92
N GLY A 368 18.18 14.53 -10.59
CA GLY A 368 16.86 14.76 -11.18
C GLY A 368 15.70 13.95 -10.57
N HIS A 369 15.92 13.24 -9.46
CA HIS A 369 14.87 12.58 -8.69
C HIS A 369 14.23 13.52 -7.66
N ASP A 370 12.94 13.32 -7.40
CA ASP A 370 12.18 14.05 -6.38
C ASP A 370 12.34 13.42 -4.99
N ALA A 371 12.66 12.12 -4.93
CA ALA A 371 12.68 11.33 -3.71
C ALA A 371 13.74 10.24 -3.75
N LEU A 372 14.27 9.91 -2.57
CA LEU A 372 15.23 8.83 -2.36
C LEU A 372 14.67 7.78 -1.41
N TYR A 373 14.50 6.56 -1.92
CA TYR A 373 14.06 5.38 -1.18
C TYR A 373 15.28 4.53 -0.77
N VAL A 374 15.66 4.67 0.49
CA VAL A 374 16.89 4.09 1.05
C VAL A 374 16.59 2.72 1.63
N VAL A 375 17.32 1.70 1.19
CA VAL A 375 17.20 0.33 1.66
C VAL A 375 18.56 -0.08 2.24
N GLY A 376 18.56 -0.49 3.51
CA GLY A 376 19.78 -0.77 4.27
C GLY A 376 20.56 0.49 4.66
N ASN A 377 21.79 0.29 5.13
CA ASN A 377 22.69 1.32 5.68
C ASN A 377 24.07 1.34 4.98
N HIS A 378 24.23 0.59 3.89
CA HIS A 378 25.49 0.45 3.14
C HIS A 378 26.02 1.75 2.50
N VAL A 379 25.20 2.79 2.40
CA VAL A 379 25.56 4.07 1.78
C VAL A 379 25.25 5.22 2.73
N ASN A 380 26.27 6.03 3.01
CA ASN A 380 26.14 7.24 3.80
C ASN A 380 25.54 8.37 2.96
N ILE A 381 24.41 8.89 3.42
CA ILE A 381 23.70 10.03 2.84
C ILE A 381 24.24 11.31 3.49
N ASN A 382 25.35 11.80 2.93
CA ASN A 382 26.08 12.98 3.40
C ASN A 382 26.01 14.13 2.38
N ALA A 383 26.63 15.27 2.70
CA ALA A 383 26.64 16.48 1.86
C ALA A 383 26.96 16.20 0.38
N GLU A 384 27.99 15.40 0.09
CA GLU A 384 28.39 15.07 -1.29
C GLU A 384 27.30 14.35 -2.09
N LEU A 385 26.58 13.39 -1.48
CA LEU A 385 25.48 12.69 -2.16
C LEU A 385 24.30 13.65 -2.39
N LEU A 386 24.04 14.52 -1.42
CA LEU A 386 22.99 15.54 -1.53
C LEU A 386 23.32 16.59 -2.59
N ASP A 387 24.60 16.91 -2.80
CA ASP A 387 25.07 17.76 -3.90
C ASP A 387 24.82 17.09 -5.25
N ALA A 388 25.16 15.80 -5.38
CA ALA A 388 24.89 15.03 -6.58
C ALA A 388 23.38 14.91 -6.88
N ALA A 389 22.54 14.77 -5.86
CA ALA A 389 21.09 14.70 -6.01
C ALA A 389 20.49 15.99 -6.61
N GLY A 390 21.08 17.13 -6.27
CA GLY A 390 20.64 18.45 -6.73
C GLY A 390 19.32 18.91 -6.10
N PRO A 391 18.80 20.07 -6.54
CA PRO A 391 17.70 20.77 -5.88
C PRO A 391 16.32 20.11 -6.07
N SER A 392 16.21 19.04 -6.87
CA SER A 392 14.94 18.35 -7.09
C SER A 392 14.54 17.46 -5.92
N LEU A 393 15.52 16.98 -5.13
CA LEU A 393 15.29 16.04 -4.04
C LEU A 393 14.54 16.73 -2.90
N LYS A 394 13.36 16.20 -2.54
CA LYS A 394 12.46 16.78 -1.52
C LYS A 394 12.34 15.92 -0.27
N ILE A 395 12.54 14.62 -0.40
CA ILE A 395 12.30 13.65 0.66
C ILE A 395 13.26 12.46 0.54
N ILE A 396 13.79 12.05 1.68
CA ILE A 396 14.53 10.80 1.85
C ILE A 396 13.74 9.93 2.83
N SER A 397 13.44 8.68 2.47
CA SER A 397 12.89 7.73 3.42
C SER A 397 13.63 6.40 3.44
N THR A 398 13.97 5.94 4.65
CA THR A 398 14.79 4.75 4.88
C THR A 398 13.97 3.59 5.44
N ILE A 399 14.22 2.37 4.93
CA ILE A 399 13.71 1.10 5.46
C ILE A 399 14.57 0.69 6.67
N SER A 400 14.58 1.52 7.71
CA SER A 400 15.35 1.27 8.93
C SER A 400 14.77 2.05 10.12
N SER A 401 15.04 1.55 11.34
CA SER A 401 14.75 2.32 12.56
C SER A 401 15.87 3.30 12.90
N GLY A 402 17.12 2.83 12.84
CA GLY A 402 18.27 3.69 13.03
C GLY A 402 18.66 4.36 11.72
N TYR A 403 19.21 5.55 11.86
CA TYR A 403 19.45 6.53 10.80
C TYR A 403 20.88 7.08 10.88
N ASP A 404 21.80 6.30 11.47
CA ASP A 404 23.21 6.63 11.62
C ASP A 404 23.95 6.81 10.28
N HIS A 405 23.42 6.26 9.19
CA HIS A 405 23.87 6.48 7.82
C HIS A 405 23.33 7.76 7.17
N LEU A 406 22.48 8.54 7.88
CA LEU A 406 21.93 9.81 7.40
C LEU A 406 22.59 10.98 8.13
N ASP A 407 23.15 11.94 7.40
CA ASP A 407 23.57 13.22 7.96
C ASP A 407 22.35 14.12 8.21
N VAL A 408 21.62 13.83 9.28
CA VAL A 408 20.35 14.49 9.62
C VAL A 408 20.46 16.02 9.70
N PRO A 409 21.49 16.62 10.35
CA PRO A 409 21.68 18.07 10.35
C PRO A 409 21.78 18.66 8.95
N GLU A 410 22.59 18.06 8.07
CA GLU A 410 22.80 18.55 6.70
C GLU A 410 21.53 18.39 5.85
N ILE A 411 20.85 17.25 5.94
CA ILE A 411 19.60 17.00 5.22
C ILE A 411 18.52 18.02 5.62
N LYS A 412 18.39 18.32 6.92
CA LYS A 412 17.46 19.34 7.44
C LYS A 412 17.86 20.75 7.01
N HIS A 413 19.16 21.07 6.99
CA HIS A 413 19.67 22.36 6.52
C HIS A 413 19.24 22.66 5.06
N ARG A 414 19.20 21.62 4.22
CA ARG A 414 18.75 21.71 2.81
C ARG A 414 17.23 21.72 2.62
N GLY A 415 16.44 21.66 3.70
CA GLY A 415 14.97 21.63 3.62
C GLY A 415 14.41 20.30 3.09
N ILE A 416 15.20 19.24 3.08
CA ILE A 416 14.78 17.91 2.64
C ILE A 416 14.11 17.20 3.82
N ILE A 417 12.92 16.65 3.59
CA ILE A 417 12.15 15.94 4.60
C ILE A 417 12.78 14.55 4.82
N ILE A 418 12.68 14.02 6.05
CA ILE A 418 13.23 12.70 6.40
C ILE A 418 12.14 11.82 7.00
N GLY A 419 11.98 10.62 6.45
CA GLY A 419 11.09 9.59 6.98
C GLY A 419 11.83 8.29 7.31
N HIS A 420 11.38 7.58 8.34
CA HIS A 420 11.94 6.29 8.73
C HIS A 420 10.83 5.31 9.17
N THR A 421 11.20 4.11 9.65
CA THR A 421 10.24 3.04 9.97
C THR A 421 10.36 2.56 11.42
N PRO A 422 10.23 3.44 12.43
CA PRO A 422 10.25 3.04 13.83
C PRO A 422 9.03 2.17 14.14
N VAL A 423 9.06 1.45 15.27
CA VAL A 423 7.95 0.64 15.80
C VAL A 423 7.67 -0.68 15.03
N VAL A 424 7.65 -0.66 13.69
CA VAL A 424 7.26 -1.80 12.83
C VAL A 424 8.10 -3.06 13.07
N LEU A 425 9.38 -2.88 13.43
CA LEU A 425 10.33 -3.96 13.69
C LEU A 425 10.46 -4.38 15.16
N ASN A 426 9.79 -3.69 16.10
CA ASN A 426 10.02 -3.91 17.54
C ASN A 426 9.80 -5.37 17.94
N ALA A 427 8.75 -6.00 17.42
CA ALA A 427 8.44 -7.40 17.73
C ALA A 427 9.54 -8.34 17.24
N ALA A 428 9.92 -8.25 15.97
CA ALA A 428 10.96 -9.09 15.38
C ALA A 428 12.32 -8.91 16.07
N VAL A 429 12.73 -7.66 16.34
CA VAL A 429 14.04 -7.41 16.99
C VAL A 429 14.04 -7.92 18.43
N SER A 430 12.95 -7.73 19.17
CA SER A 430 12.88 -8.22 20.54
C SER A 430 12.81 -9.75 20.62
N GLU A 431 12.27 -10.43 19.60
CA GLU A 431 12.33 -11.89 19.48
C GLU A 431 13.77 -12.39 19.28
N ILE A 432 14.56 -11.73 18.43
CA ILE A 432 15.99 -12.05 18.25
C ILE A 432 16.78 -11.80 19.54
N ALA A 433 16.50 -10.73 20.28
CA ALA A 433 17.16 -10.47 21.56
C ALA A 433 16.92 -11.59 22.59
N VAL A 434 15.66 -12.05 22.71
CA VAL A 434 15.31 -13.15 23.62
C VAL A 434 15.90 -14.48 23.15
N MET A 435 15.91 -14.73 21.83
CA MET A 435 16.57 -15.90 21.25
C MET A 435 18.06 -15.91 21.60
N LEU A 436 18.79 -14.83 21.31
CA LEU A 436 20.22 -14.69 21.60
C LEU A 436 20.53 -14.82 23.10
N LEU A 437 19.66 -14.26 23.96
CA LEU A 437 19.77 -14.43 25.40
C LEU A 437 19.68 -15.91 25.79
N LEU A 438 18.65 -16.63 25.33
CA LEU A 438 18.42 -18.02 25.68
C LEU A 438 19.51 -18.95 25.13
N THR A 439 19.91 -18.76 23.87
CA THR A 439 20.92 -19.61 23.21
C THR A 439 22.30 -19.42 23.83
N ALA A 440 22.70 -18.17 24.11
CA ALA A 440 23.96 -17.89 24.80
C ALA A 440 23.94 -18.41 26.25
N ALA A 441 22.85 -18.17 27.00
CA ALA A 441 22.69 -18.65 28.37
C ALA A 441 22.79 -20.18 28.48
N ARG A 442 22.24 -20.89 27.49
CA ARG A 442 22.16 -22.36 27.45
C ARG A 442 23.25 -23.01 26.60
N ARG A 443 24.27 -22.26 26.19
CA ARG A 443 25.45 -22.75 25.45
C ARG A 443 25.05 -23.52 24.18
N ALA A 444 24.05 -23.02 23.46
CA ALA A 444 23.48 -23.72 22.31
C ALA A 444 24.50 -23.90 21.18
N HIS A 445 25.28 -22.86 20.85
CA HIS A 445 26.35 -22.95 19.86
C HIS A 445 27.43 -23.98 20.24
N GLU A 446 28.00 -23.89 21.44
CA GLU A 446 28.98 -24.88 21.93
C GLU A 446 28.42 -26.31 21.92
N SER A 447 27.16 -26.48 22.36
CA SER A 447 26.47 -27.77 22.34
C SER A 447 26.39 -28.34 20.93
N ARG A 448 26.01 -27.51 19.95
CA ARG A 448 26.00 -27.89 18.53
C ARG A 448 27.39 -28.33 18.05
N LEU A 449 28.43 -27.54 18.30
CA LEU A 449 29.80 -27.85 17.87
C LEU A 449 30.30 -29.19 18.45
N LEU A 450 29.99 -29.46 19.72
CA LEU A 450 30.34 -30.72 20.37
C LEU A 450 29.62 -31.91 19.73
N LEU A 451 28.32 -31.77 19.43
CA LEU A 451 27.55 -32.81 18.75
C LEU A 451 28.07 -33.07 17.34
N GLU A 452 28.40 -32.03 16.58
CA GLU A 452 29.01 -32.14 15.24
C GLU A 452 30.38 -32.82 15.29
N ALA A 453 31.14 -32.59 16.36
CA ALA A 453 32.40 -33.29 16.65
C ALA A 453 32.21 -34.71 17.23
N GLY A 454 30.97 -35.22 17.28
CA GLY A 454 30.65 -36.56 17.79
C GLY A 454 30.76 -36.72 19.31
N LYS A 455 30.82 -35.61 20.07
CA LYS A 455 30.94 -35.61 21.53
C LYS A 455 29.56 -35.49 22.18
N SER A 456 29.20 -36.47 23.01
CA SER A 456 27.98 -36.44 23.82
C SER A 456 28.25 -37.10 25.17
N GLU A 457 27.95 -36.39 26.27
CA GLU A 457 28.09 -36.92 27.62
C GLU A 457 26.75 -36.94 28.35
N ARG A 458 26.57 -37.85 29.30
CA ARG A 458 25.38 -37.89 30.17
C ARG A 458 25.77 -37.70 31.62
N LYS A 459 26.45 -36.59 31.92
CA LYS A 459 26.82 -36.20 33.28
C LYS A 459 25.92 -35.05 33.76
N PRO A 460 25.48 -35.03 35.04
CA PRO A 460 24.61 -33.97 35.56
C PRO A 460 25.16 -32.54 35.41
N THR A 461 26.49 -32.38 35.32
CA THR A 461 27.16 -31.08 35.18
C THR A 461 27.61 -30.78 33.75
N TRP A 462 27.31 -31.64 32.78
CA TRP A 462 27.70 -31.43 31.39
C TRP A 462 26.90 -30.26 30.80
N LEU A 463 27.59 -29.28 30.23
CA LEU A 463 27.00 -28.10 29.57
C LEU A 463 26.05 -27.27 30.45
N LEU A 464 26.32 -27.15 31.76
CA LEU A 464 25.56 -26.23 32.61
C LEU A 464 25.60 -24.80 32.05
N GLY A 465 24.42 -24.18 32.02
CA GLY A 465 24.16 -22.82 31.55
C GLY A 465 23.77 -21.89 32.69
N GLN A 466 23.35 -20.67 32.34
CA GLN A 466 22.76 -19.71 33.28
C GLN A 466 21.24 -19.83 33.31
N ASP A 467 20.66 -19.75 34.49
CA ASP A 467 19.20 -19.71 34.67
C ASP A 467 18.68 -18.30 34.38
N VAL A 468 17.60 -18.22 33.59
CA VAL A 468 16.92 -16.95 33.28
C VAL A 468 15.89 -16.62 34.36
N SER A 469 15.20 -17.62 34.90
CA SER A 469 14.27 -17.44 36.03
C SER A 469 15.01 -16.99 37.28
N GLY A 470 14.43 -16.01 37.98
CA GLY A 470 15.02 -15.38 39.17
C GLY A 470 16.21 -14.46 38.92
N SER A 471 16.67 -14.33 37.67
CA SER A 471 17.85 -13.52 37.33
C SER A 471 17.60 -12.01 37.39
N THR A 472 18.68 -11.23 37.42
CA THR A 472 18.65 -9.77 37.21
C THR A 472 18.97 -9.46 35.74
N VAL A 473 18.04 -8.81 35.03
CA VAL A 473 18.20 -8.41 33.63
C VAL A 473 18.37 -6.89 33.53
N GLY A 474 19.54 -6.45 33.08
CA GLY A 474 19.86 -5.05 32.82
C GLY A 474 19.71 -4.67 31.34
N ILE A 475 18.95 -3.62 31.06
CA ILE A 475 18.70 -3.12 29.70
C ILE A 475 19.36 -1.75 29.51
N VAL A 476 20.35 -1.67 28.63
CA VAL A 476 20.98 -0.41 28.23
C VAL A 476 20.19 0.20 27.08
N GLY A 477 19.33 1.16 27.41
CA GLY A 477 18.39 1.80 26.49
C GLY A 477 16.97 1.23 26.56
N LEU A 478 16.15 1.75 27.49
CA LEU A 478 14.73 1.39 27.61
C LEU A 478 13.84 2.19 26.63
N GLY A 479 14.19 2.15 25.35
CA GLY A 479 13.33 2.63 24.25
C GLY A 479 12.21 1.63 23.94
N MET A 480 11.55 1.82 22.80
CA MET A 480 10.45 0.93 22.38
C MET A 480 10.88 -0.54 22.23
N ILE A 481 12.11 -0.78 21.75
CA ILE A 481 12.69 -2.13 21.62
C ILE A 481 13.05 -2.69 23.00
N GLY A 482 13.77 -1.92 23.83
CA GLY A 482 14.13 -2.34 25.19
C GLY A 482 12.90 -2.73 26.03
N LEU A 483 11.83 -1.94 25.97
CA LEU A 483 10.56 -2.28 26.63
C LEU A 483 9.92 -3.54 26.04
N ALA A 484 9.93 -3.71 24.72
CA ALA A 484 9.38 -4.89 24.06
C ALA A 484 10.14 -6.19 24.40
N ILE A 485 11.46 -6.08 24.63
CA ILE A 485 12.30 -7.18 25.14
C ILE A 485 11.90 -7.52 26.58
N ALA A 486 11.86 -6.53 27.47
CA ALA A 486 11.50 -6.76 28.86
C ALA A 486 10.11 -7.41 29.02
N LYS A 487 9.10 -6.93 28.28
CA LYS A 487 7.75 -7.52 28.28
C LYS A 487 7.74 -8.99 27.86
N ARG A 488 8.62 -9.40 26.94
CA ARG A 488 8.76 -10.80 26.52
C ARG A 488 9.49 -11.66 27.54
N LEU A 489 10.31 -11.04 28.40
CA LEU A 489 11.01 -11.73 29.47
C LEU A 489 10.17 -11.88 30.74
N VAL A 490 9.12 -11.08 30.96
CA VAL A 490 8.22 -11.21 32.13
C VAL A 490 7.72 -12.66 32.36
N PRO A 491 7.27 -13.42 31.35
CA PRO A 491 6.84 -14.81 31.53
C PRO A 491 7.96 -15.80 31.88
N PHE A 492 9.23 -15.38 31.84
CA PHE A 492 10.38 -16.18 32.25
C PHE A 492 10.73 -15.98 33.74
N GLU A 493 9.85 -15.33 34.51
CA GLU A 493 9.98 -15.17 35.97
C GLU A 493 11.26 -14.42 36.39
N ILE A 494 11.60 -13.35 35.66
CA ILE A 494 12.75 -12.49 35.98
C ILE A 494 12.60 -11.92 37.39
N GLY A 495 13.65 -12.02 38.20
CA GLY A 495 13.64 -11.54 39.58
C GLY A 495 13.72 -10.02 39.68
N ARG A 496 14.51 -9.38 38.81
CA ARG A 496 14.66 -7.92 38.77
C ARG A 496 14.97 -7.41 37.37
N PHE A 497 14.27 -6.36 36.94
CA PHE A 497 14.63 -5.61 35.74
C PHE A 497 15.35 -4.31 36.14
N LEU A 498 16.53 -4.09 35.55
CA LEU A 498 17.28 -2.84 35.63
C LEU A 498 17.30 -2.17 34.26
N TYR A 499 17.37 -0.85 34.23
CA TYR A 499 17.68 -0.14 32.99
C TYR A 499 18.46 1.14 33.23
N THR A 500 19.20 1.55 32.20
CA THR A 500 19.90 2.83 32.18
C THR A 500 19.67 3.57 30.87
N GLY A 501 19.96 4.86 30.88
CA GLY A 501 19.74 5.81 29.79
C GLY A 501 19.80 7.25 30.28
N HIS A 502 19.40 8.21 29.44
CA HIS A 502 19.49 9.63 29.78
C HIS A 502 18.64 10.07 30.98
N ALA A 503 17.48 9.44 31.19
CA ALA A 503 16.55 9.78 32.25
C ALA A 503 15.58 8.61 32.50
N PRO A 504 14.96 8.54 33.70
CA PRO A 504 13.88 7.60 33.98
C PRO A 504 12.74 7.69 32.95
N LYS A 505 12.13 6.55 32.65
CA LYS A 505 11.02 6.40 31.70
C LYS A 505 9.79 5.88 32.42
N LYS A 506 8.66 6.55 32.22
CA LYS A 506 7.35 6.09 32.74
C LYS A 506 6.97 4.69 32.24
N SER A 507 7.41 4.31 31.04
CA SER A 507 7.18 2.96 30.50
C SER A 507 7.87 1.85 31.31
N ALA A 508 8.83 2.18 32.19
CA ALA A 508 9.45 1.21 33.09
C ALA A 508 8.46 0.65 34.12
N ASP A 509 7.43 1.42 34.49
CA ASP A 509 6.39 1.00 35.44
C ASP A 509 5.63 -0.24 34.94
N GLU A 510 5.49 -0.40 33.62
CA GLU A 510 4.78 -1.52 32.98
C GLU A 510 5.44 -2.88 33.24
N ILE A 511 6.72 -2.88 33.60
CA ILE A 511 7.55 -4.07 33.83
C ILE A 511 8.23 -4.04 35.20
N GLY A 512 7.95 -3.02 36.03
CA GLY A 512 8.61 -2.82 37.32
C GLY A 512 10.13 -2.65 37.21
N ALA A 513 10.64 -2.04 36.14
CA ALA A 513 12.07 -1.87 35.95
C ALA A 513 12.63 -0.66 36.72
N GLU A 514 13.80 -0.85 37.34
CA GLU A 514 14.46 0.16 38.15
C GLU A 514 15.49 0.94 37.32
N PHE A 515 15.45 2.28 37.39
CA PHE A 515 16.42 3.14 36.74
C PHE A 515 17.68 3.26 37.59
N VAL A 516 18.82 2.86 37.04
CA VAL A 516 20.12 2.84 37.73
C VAL A 516 21.24 3.42 36.86
N SER A 517 22.40 3.69 37.46
CA SER A 517 23.59 4.05 36.70
C SER A 517 24.06 2.90 35.82
N LEU A 518 24.87 3.19 34.78
CA LEU A 518 25.45 2.12 33.95
C LEU A 518 26.33 1.19 34.80
N ASP A 519 27.10 1.73 35.74
CA ASP A 519 27.97 0.95 36.61
C ASP A 519 27.18 -0.03 37.49
N ASP A 520 26.14 0.46 38.17
CA ASP A 520 25.25 -0.40 38.96
C ASP A 520 24.58 -1.47 38.09
N LEU A 521 24.17 -1.12 36.87
CA LEU A 521 23.56 -2.07 35.93
C LEU A 521 24.55 -3.20 35.59
N LEU A 522 25.80 -2.87 35.28
CA LEU A 522 26.82 -3.86 34.92
C LEU A 522 27.18 -4.78 36.09
N GLU A 523 27.32 -4.23 37.30
CA GLU A 523 27.69 -4.99 38.49
C GLU A 523 26.56 -5.92 38.97
N LEU A 524 25.31 -5.46 38.88
CA LEU A 524 24.16 -6.17 39.45
C LEU A 524 23.53 -7.18 38.49
N SER A 525 23.68 -7.01 37.18
CA SER A 525 22.98 -7.82 36.18
C SER A 525 23.63 -9.19 35.94
N ASP A 526 22.80 -10.22 35.79
CA ASP A 526 23.18 -11.53 35.26
C ASP A 526 23.07 -11.55 33.73
N PHE A 527 22.18 -10.73 33.17
CA PHE A 527 22.02 -10.54 31.74
C PHE A 527 22.08 -9.05 31.41
N VAL A 528 22.96 -8.65 30.49
CA VAL A 528 23.05 -7.26 30.01
C VAL A 528 22.62 -7.21 28.55
N ILE A 529 21.55 -6.47 28.24
CA ILE A 529 20.98 -6.34 26.90
C ILE A 529 21.17 -4.91 26.40
N VAL A 530 21.87 -4.75 25.28
CA VAL A 530 22.11 -3.45 24.64
C VAL A 530 21.07 -3.20 23.56
N ALA A 531 20.23 -2.18 23.77
CA ALA A 531 19.16 -1.74 22.89
C ALA A 531 19.19 -0.22 22.60
N THR A 532 20.37 0.39 22.76
CA THR A 532 20.60 1.82 22.57
C THR A 532 20.99 2.16 21.12
N PRO A 533 20.61 3.34 20.58
CA PRO A 533 21.16 3.83 19.31
C PRO A 533 22.66 4.12 19.41
N LEU A 534 23.33 4.19 18.26
CA LEU A 534 24.72 4.66 18.16
C LEU A 534 24.74 6.19 18.10
N THR A 535 25.42 6.80 19.06
CA THR A 535 25.68 8.24 19.16
C THR A 535 27.14 8.47 19.53
N SER A 536 27.56 9.72 19.67
CA SER A 536 28.88 10.06 20.23
C SER A 536 29.08 9.48 21.64
N GLU A 537 28.03 9.47 22.46
CA GLU A 537 28.07 9.04 23.85
C GLU A 537 28.03 7.51 24.00
N THR A 538 27.39 6.79 23.07
CA THR A 538 27.25 5.33 23.15
C THR A 538 28.30 4.57 22.35
N ARG A 539 29.08 5.26 21.50
CA ARG A 539 30.15 4.63 20.73
C ARG A 539 31.24 4.09 21.67
N GLY A 540 31.54 2.80 21.53
CA GLY A 540 32.53 2.12 22.34
C GLY A 540 32.22 2.12 23.84
N LEU A 541 30.94 2.26 24.21
CA LEU A 541 30.46 2.24 25.60
C LEU A 541 30.85 0.95 26.32
N PHE A 542 30.87 -0.17 25.59
CA PHE A 542 31.35 -1.45 26.11
C PHE A 542 32.78 -1.70 25.69
N ASP A 543 33.71 -1.27 26.54
CA ASP A 543 35.14 -1.54 26.46
C ASP A 543 35.62 -2.46 27.58
N ASP A 544 36.94 -2.65 27.72
CA ASP A 544 37.50 -3.56 28.73
C ASP A 544 37.03 -3.22 30.15
N ALA A 545 36.93 -1.94 30.50
CA ALA A 545 36.50 -1.51 31.83
C ALA A 545 35.01 -1.82 32.07
N ALA A 546 34.16 -1.68 31.04
CA ALA A 546 32.75 -2.08 31.15
C ALA A 546 32.61 -3.59 31.36
N PHE A 547 33.33 -4.41 30.59
CA PHE A 547 33.31 -5.86 30.75
C PHE A 547 33.94 -6.33 32.08
N ASP A 548 34.92 -5.61 32.62
CA ASP A 548 35.53 -5.90 33.92
C ASP A 548 34.56 -5.68 35.10
N LYS A 549 33.56 -4.81 34.95
CA LYS A 549 32.51 -4.60 35.97
C LYS A 549 31.43 -5.67 35.95
N MET A 550 31.28 -6.40 34.84
CA MET A 550 30.27 -7.45 34.72
C MET A 550 30.63 -8.68 35.55
N LYS A 551 29.61 -9.43 35.98
CA LYS A 551 29.83 -10.71 36.67
C LYS A 551 30.50 -11.70 35.70
N LYS A 552 31.36 -12.58 36.23
CA LYS A 552 31.91 -13.71 35.47
C LYS A 552 30.86 -14.68 34.93
N THR A 553 29.69 -14.72 35.57
CA THR A 553 28.53 -15.50 35.16
C THR A 553 27.63 -14.75 34.17
N ALA A 554 27.88 -13.47 33.89
CA ALA A 554 26.99 -12.65 33.11
C ALA A 554 26.95 -13.05 31.63
N VAL A 555 25.78 -12.91 31.01
CA VAL A 555 25.58 -13.07 29.57
C VAL A 555 25.32 -11.71 28.93
N PHE A 556 26.09 -11.38 27.90
CA PHE A 556 26.00 -10.10 27.20
C PHE A 556 25.25 -10.22 25.88
N ILE A 557 24.28 -9.36 25.61
CA ILE A 557 23.47 -9.39 24.38
C ILE A 557 23.54 -8.03 23.70
N ASN A 558 23.88 -7.99 22.42
CA ASN A 558 23.83 -6.76 21.62
C ASN A 558 22.93 -6.90 20.40
N ILE A 559 21.84 -6.13 20.39
CA ILE A 559 20.90 -5.97 19.27
C ILE A 559 20.77 -4.50 18.83
N GLY A 560 21.57 -3.61 19.42
CA GLY A 560 21.53 -2.17 19.16
C GLY A 560 22.35 -1.82 17.93
N ARG A 561 23.66 -1.58 18.14
CA ARG A 561 24.64 -1.29 17.10
C ARG A 561 25.99 -1.91 17.45
N GLY A 562 26.71 -2.41 16.45
CA GLY A 562 28.02 -3.04 16.67
C GLY A 562 29.00 -2.10 17.34
N ALA A 563 29.12 -0.87 16.81
CA ALA A 563 30.07 0.14 17.29
C ALA A 563 29.78 0.70 18.70
N VAL A 564 28.70 0.27 19.37
CA VAL A 564 28.50 0.51 20.81
C VAL A 564 29.45 -0.34 21.65
N VAL A 565 29.99 -1.41 21.07
CA VAL A 565 30.94 -2.34 21.67
C VAL A 565 32.29 -2.20 21.00
N LYS A 566 33.38 -2.14 21.77
CA LYS A 566 34.72 -2.32 21.21
C LYS A 566 34.94 -3.81 20.96
N THR A 567 34.94 -4.21 19.70
CA THR A 567 35.03 -5.62 19.26
C THR A 567 36.19 -6.39 19.92
N ASP A 568 37.36 -5.76 20.03
CA ASP A 568 38.53 -6.38 20.69
C ASP A 568 38.35 -6.59 22.19
N ALA A 569 37.61 -5.69 22.87
CA ALA A 569 37.33 -5.84 24.30
C ALA A 569 36.37 -7.01 24.55
N LEU A 570 35.34 -7.17 23.70
CA LEU A 570 34.44 -8.32 23.77
C LEU A 570 35.20 -9.64 23.51
N LEU A 571 36.08 -9.66 22.50
CA LEU A 571 36.93 -10.82 22.20
C LEU A 571 37.76 -11.23 23.42
N ARG A 572 38.45 -10.28 24.07
CA ARG A 572 39.21 -10.54 25.30
C ARG A 572 38.30 -11.01 26.43
N ALA A 573 37.16 -10.34 26.66
CA ALA A 573 36.23 -10.69 27.72
C ALA A 573 35.72 -12.14 27.62
N LEU A 574 35.44 -12.61 26.41
CA LEU A 574 34.99 -13.99 26.17
C LEU A 574 36.14 -15.01 26.29
N LYS A 575 37.32 -14.71 25.73
CA LYS A 575 38.50 -15.60 25.79
C LYS A 575 39.02 -15.78 27.22
N GLU A 576 39.09 -14.68 27.96
CA GLU A 576 39.55 -14.65 29.35
C GLU A 576 38.46 -15.03 30.36
N LYS A 577 37.24 -15.32 29.88
CA LYS A 577 36.08 -15.68 30.70
C LYS A 577 35.76 -14.63 31.78
N LYS A 578 35.93 -13.36 31.42
CA LYS A 578 35.46 -12.21 32.22
C LYS A 578 33.93 -12.15 32.27
N ILE A 579 33.29 -12.63 31.21
CA ILE A 579 31.85 -12.90 31.14
C ILE A 579 31.64 -14.35 30.68
N PHE A 580 30.43 -14.87 30.91
CA PHE A 580 30.11 -16.27 30.62
C PHE A 580 29.97 -16.53 29.12
N ALA A 581 29.13 -15.74 28.45
CA ALA A 581 28.82 -15.87 27.03
C ALA A 581 28.31 -14.55 26.45
N ALA A 582 28.23 -14.47 25.12
CA ALA A 582 27.58 -13.35 24.44
C ALA A 582 26.66 -13.80 23.30
N GLY A 583 25.66 -12.97 22.99
CA GLY A 583 24.72 -13.11 21.88
C GLY A 583 24.67 -11.85 21.02
N LEU A 584 25.02 -11.93 19.73
CA LEU A 584 25.14 -10.75 18.86
C LEU A 584 24.29 -10.85 17.59
N ASP A 585 23.50 -9.81 17.32
CA ASP A 585 22.85 -9.56 16.01
C ASP A 585 23.61 -8.49 15.19
N VAL A 586 24.44 -7.70 15.86
CA VAL A 586 25.17 -6.56 15.28
C VAL A 586 26.63 -6.59 15.70
N VAL A 587 27.53 -6.17 14.80
CA VAL A 587 28.99 -6.26 14.97
C VAL A 587 29.69 -5.05 14.35
N ASP A 588 30.96 -4.82 14.70
CA ASP A 588 31.77 -3.74 14.12
C ASP A 588 33.17 -4.28 13.78
N PRO A 589 33.62 -4.27 12.52
CA PRO A 589 32.87 -3.89 11.32
C PRO A 589 31.72 -4.88 11.00
N GLU A 590 30.77 -4.45 10.18
CA GLU A 590 29.63 -5.26 9.73
C GLU A 590 29.62 -5.41 8.20
N PRO A 591 29.77 -6.64 7.66
CA PRO A 591 30.00 -7.91 8.36
C PRO A 591 31.42 -8.04 8.94
N LEU A 592 31.60 -8.92 9.91
CA LEU A 592 32.94 -9.30 10.39
C LEU A 592 33.75 -9.97 9.27
N PRO A 593 35.09 -9.79 9.24
CA PRO A 593 35.97 -10.59 8.39
C PRO A 593 35.76 -12.09 8.63
N LYS A 594 35.83 -12.89 7.57
CA LYS A 594 35.55 -14.35 7.63
C LYS A 594 36.49 -15.12 8.56
N ASP A 595 37.69 -14.60 8.75
CA ASP A 595 38.77 -15.13 9.59
C ASP A 595 38.85 -14.46 10.96
N HIS A 596 37.87 -13.61 11.31
CA HIS A 596 37.87 -12.92 12.59
C HIS A 596 37.71 -13.90 13.76
N GLU A 597 38.57 -13.79 14.78
CA GLU A 597 38.68 -14.77 15.86
C GLU A 597 37.37 -14.96 16.66
N LEU A 598 36.56 -13.90 16.82
CA LEU A 598 35.23 -14.01 17.47
C LEU A 598 34.38 -15.14 16.89
N LEU A 599 34.43 -15.39 15.58
CA LEU A 599 33.65 -16.43 14.91
C LEU A 599 34.04 -17.86 15.31
N THR A 600 35.15 -18.02 16.04
CA THR A 600 35.66 -19.32 16.51
C THR A 600 35.29 -19.64 17.95
N LEU A 601 34.73 -18.67 18.69
CA LEU A 601 34.51 -18.82 20.13
C LEU A 601 33.24 -19.64 20.42
N PRO A 602 33.33 -20.74 21.21
CA PRO A 602 32.18 -21.59 21.50
C PRO A 602 31.14 -20.91 22.40
N ASN A 603 31.55 -19.91 23.19
CA ASN A 603 30.70 -19.12 24.09
C ASN A 603 30.16 -17.84 23.45
N LEU A 604 30.20 -17.74 22.12
CA LEU A 604 29.55 -16.68 21.35
C LEU A 604 28.44 -17.28 20.49
N GLU A 605 27.19 -16.83 20.71
CA GLU A 605 26.14 -16.97 19.71
C GLU A 605 26.15 -15.71 18.84
N ILE A 606 26.27 -15.88 17.53
CA ILE A 606 26.27 -14.77 16.59
C ILE A 606 25.41 -15.12 15.39
N VAL A 607 24.54 -14.18 15.01
CA VAL A 607 23.77 -14.24 13.78
C VAL A 607 24.18 -13.07 12.88
N PRO A 608 24.02 -13.17 11.54
CA PRO A 608 24.02 -11.99 10.69
C PRO A 608 22.95 -11.00 11.16
N HIS A 609 22.99 -9.73 10.73
CA HIS A 609 22.03 -8.71 11.16
C HIS A 609 20.60 -9.00 10.65
N ILE A 610 19.87 -9.80 11.43
CA ILE A 610 18.57 -10.37 11.13
C ILE A 610 17.47 -9.88 12.07
N GLY A 611 17.76 -8.95 12.98
CA GLY A 611 16.78 -8.39 13.92
C GLY A 611 15.43 -8.04 13.30
N SER A 612 15.40 -7.48 12.09
CA SER A 612 14.16 -7.14 11.36
C SER A 612 13.80 -8.11 10.21
N ALA A 613 14.59 -9.15 9.98
CA ALA A 613 14.56 -10.00 8.79
C ALA A 613 13.45 -11.08 8.83
N THR A 614 12.21 -10.67 9.04
CA THR A 614 11.03 -11.50 8.71
C THR A 614 10.32 -10.91 7.48
N VAL A 615 9.73 -11.75 6.64
CA VAL A 615 9.00 -11.32 5.44
C VAL A 615 7.96 -10.26 5.77
N ARG A 616 7.17 -10.50 6.82
CA ARG A 616 6.13 -9.59 7.30
C ARG A 616 6.72 -8.24 7.75
N THR A 617 7.78 -8.25 8.56
CA THR A 617 8.40 -7.02 9.06
C THR A 617 9.02 -6.22 7.92
N ARG A 618 9.79 -6.86 7.02
CA ARG A 618 10.43 -6.18 5.88
C ARG A 618 9.41 -5.58 4.93
N ASN A 619 8.32 -6.28 4.61
CA ASN A 619 7.23 -5.74 3.80
C ASN A 619 6.57 -4.52 4.46
N ASN A 620 6.28 -4.60 5.76
CA ASN A 620 5.65 -3.48 6.48
C ASN A 620 6.58 -2.26 6.55
N MET A 621 7.89 -2.46 6.80
CA MET A 621 8.87 -1.37 6.77
C MET A 621 8.93 -0.72 5.39
N ALA A 622 8.97 -1.54 4.32
CA ALA A 622 8.96 -1.05 2.96
C ALA A 622 7.71 -0.21 2.67
N ILE A 623 6.52 -0.70 3.02
CA ILE A 623 5.24 0.01 2.88
C ILE A 623 5.28 1.36 3.61
N VAL A 624 5.74 1.40 4.86
CA VAL A 624 5.79 2.65 5.65
C VAL A 624 6.75 3.67 5.02
N ALA A 625 7.93 3.26 4.63
CA ALA A 625 8.89 4.16 4.01
C ALA A 625 8.41 4.65 2.63
N ALA A 626 7.77 3.80 1.82
CA ALA A 626 7.10 4.21 0.59
C ALA A 626 5.97 5.21 0.85
N GLN A 627 5.15 4.98 1.87
CA GLN A 627 4.06 5.89 2.25
C GLN A 627 4.59 7.26 2.73
N ASN A 628 5.73 7.29 3.44
CA ASN A 628 6.40 8.55 3.78
C ASN A 628 6.78 9.35 2.53
N LEU A 629 7.36 8.68 1.51
CA LEU A 629 7.69 9.33 0.23
C LEU A 629 6.42 9.89 -0.44
N ILE A 630 5.38 9.06 -0.57
CA ILE A 630 4.12 9.46 -1.21
C ILE A 630 3.49 10.63 -0.48
N ASN A 631 3.43 10.59 0.86
CA ASN A 631 2.86 11.67 1.66
C ASN A 631 3.64 12.98 1.47
N ALA A 632 4.97 12.94 1.56
CA ALA A 632 5.81 14.12 1.36
C ALA A 632 5.61 14.73 -0.04
N LEU A 633 5.59 13.89 -1.08
CA LEU A 633 5.39 14.30 -2.47
C LEU A 633 3.94 14.76 -2.77
N ASP A 634 3.00 14.45 -1.90
CA ASP A 634 1.61 14.92 -1.90
C ASP A 634 1.40 16.16 -1.01
N GLY A 635 2.42 16.63 -0.28
CA GLY A 635 2.27 17.70 0.71
C GLY A 635 1.46 17.28 1.94
N LYS A 636 1.44 15.99 2.27
CA LYS A 636 0.77 15.40 3.45
C LYS A 636 1.79 15.06 4.54
N PRO A 637 1.37 14.98 5.81
CA PRO A 637 2.23 14.54 6.91
C PRO A 637 2.80 13.13 6.69
N LEU A 638 4.06 12.91 7.06
CA LEU A 638 4.69 11.58 7.08
C LEU A 638 4.03 10.69 8.13
N VAL A 639 4.12 9.37 7.93
CA VAL A 639 3.72 8.39 8.94
C VAL A 639 4.67 8.49 10.15
N TYR A 640 5.99 8.52 9.88
CA TYR A 640 7.02 8.70 10.90
C TYR A 640 8.11 9.67 10.40
N PRO A 641 8.01 10.96 10.75
CA PRO A 641 9.06 11.96 10.45
C PRO A 641 10.23 11.90 11.44
N LEU A 642 11.40 12.37 11.01
CA LEU A 642 12.64 12.53 11.80
C LEU A 642 12.97 13.99 12.14
#